data_AF-A0A8C2CXA4-F1
#
_entry.id   AF-A0A8C2CXA4-F1
#
_cell.length_a   1.000
_cell.length_b   1.000
_cell.length_c   1.000
_cell.angle_alpha   90.00
_cell.angle_beta   90.00
_cell.angle_gamma   90.00
#
_symmetry.space_group_name_H-M   'P 1'
#
loop_
_entity.id
_entity.type
_entity.pdbx_description
1 polymer ?
#
loop_
_entity_poly.entity_id
_entity_poly.type
_entity_poly.pdbx_seq_one_letter_code
_entity_poly.pdbx_strand_id
1 'polypeptide(L)'
;MRILLCLLSLSSLALSYALGGDVCVSGHNSGPVFEEQPSSLIYPEGMPEGKVTLSCQARASPATIYRWRVNGTEIAFAEDSQYTQVAGNLVINNPQNGRDGGSYQCLAINRCGTIVSRVANLKLGYLHDFPPESRSPQTVHEGTGTFLACQPPAHYPALSYRWFINEFPNFIQPEAGRWFVSQVTGNLYLANAKANDTANYFCFTTINMDISTKSIFSKAVQLTVYPDANPRKASPNIRVRFPAETYALTGQTAQLECFAYGNPIPKIHWRKVGGILPPKVGASAEGPILIIPELNFDDEGMYECEVYNSEGRETHQGRISVQAQPEWLQVMSDSEVEISSELQWSCAAAGKPRPTIHWLRNGQPLITQDRVEVNNGRLRISNLALEDSGMYQCVAENKHGTIYSNAELRVQVQAPDFRLNPVRRLVPAARGGQVKMECKPRAAPKPTLFWSRGTELLTNSTRITVTPDGVLWIYNISRSDEGKYTCFAENYLGKANSTGHLSVRDATKITLAPSNADINQGENASLQCHASHDPTMDLTFTWSLNGVPLDLEEPNGHYRRMEGKETIGDLVIVNGQLSHAGTYTCMAQTVVDSAVASAKLVVRGPPGPPGGLVVTNVDDTSVELRWSHGYDNHSPIGKYVILGRSSQTHDWKRMRTDPANIEGNAESARVIDLRPWMDYEFQVIASNILGSGEPSMASQSVRTKQAAPTVAPSGLGGGGGNRNELIITWTPMAREYQNGDGFGYILAFRKQGMPTWTVVRVPHVESSRYVYSNESLSAYCPFEVRIKAYNKKGEGPFSQIAVVHSAEEEPTVSPRRINATALTAFEIQVSWDPIQHLIINGVLRGYEIRYWRQHEREAAADRVRTAGLENMARVTGLRPNTLYHVTILAYNSAGTGPPSPRTTVITKKPPPSRPPGNISWKVDGSWVTVRWDHVKSMDNESTVLGYKVLYKHEGQSALKILDKSKNSVILPLPKDNGYVVLEVRSWGDGGDGAAHETIVSRDSGTGMMVQKSAGTSGSFCTSVLVFTALVLVGSSGL
;
A
#
# COMPACT_ATOMS: atom_id res chain seq x y z
N MET A 1 53.16 -21.64 42.87
CA MET A 1 52.40 -20.68 42.03
C MET A 1 51.22 -21.30 41.28
N ARG A 2 51.21 -22.61 40.94
CA ARG A 2 50.04 -23.28 40.31
C ARG A 2 48.99 -23.87 41.26
N ILE A 3 49.25 -23.93 42.57
CA ILE A 3 48.31 -24.45 43.59
C ILE A 3 47.44 -23.32 44.20
N LEU A 4 47.93 -22.07 44.21
CA LEU A 4 47.18 -20.91 44.71
C LEU A 4 46.09 -20.43 43.74
N LEU A 5 46.22 -20.73 42.44
CA LEU A 5 45.20 -20.43 41.43
C LEU A 5 44.02 -21.43 41.44
N CYS A 6 44.21 -22.66 41.94
CA CYS A 6 43.10 -23.61 42.14
C CYS A 6 42.25 -23.31 43.38
N LEU A 7 42.84 -22.71 44.43
CA LEU A 7 42.11 -22.38 45.66
C LEU A 7 41.26 -21.10 45.52
N LEU A 8 41.61 -20.21 44.59
CA LEU A 8 40.80 -19.03 44.24
C LEU A 8 39.65 -19.34 43.24
N SER A 9 39.76 -20.42 42.45
CA SER A 9 38.65 -20.89 41.60
C SER A 9 37.64 -21.74 42.37
N LEU A 10 38.03 -22.38 43.48
CA LEU A 10 37.13 -23.17 44.32
C LEU A 10 36.30 -22.32 45.29
N SER A 11 36.75 -21.10 45.64
CA SER A 11 35.98 -20.16 46.47
C SER A 11 34.92 -19.38 45.69
N SER A 12 35.11 -19.16 44.38
CA SER A 12 34.07 -18.61 43.50
C SER A 12 32.98 -19.64 43.14
N LEU A 13 33.30 -20.94 43.17
CA LEU A 13 32.34 -22.03 42.96
C LEU A 13 31.60 -22.46 44.24
N ALA A 14 32.14 -22.16 45.43
CA ALA A 14 31.46 -22.46 46.70
C ALA A 14 30.39 -21.42 47.06
N LEU A 15 30.48 -20.18 46.55
CA LEU A 15 29.44 -19.16 46.76
C LEU A 15 28.23 -19.31 45.82
N SER A 16 28.39 -19.97 44.68
CA SER A 16 27.27 -20.27 43.76
C SER A 16 26.37 -21.40 44.24
N TYR A 17 26.81 -22.23 45.20
CA TYR A 17 26.02 -23.35 45.73
C TYR A 17 25.22 -23.01 47.00
N ALA A 18 25.43 -21.84 47.61
CA ALA A 18 24.81 -21.47 48.89
C ALA A 18 23.62 -20.48 48.77
N LEU A 19 23.32 -19.97 47.58
CA LEU A 19 22.17 -19.10 47.30
C LEU A 19 21.32 -19.78 46.23
N GLY A 20 20.15 -20.31 46.61
CA GLY A 20 19.25 -21.00 45.69
C GLY A 20 18.80 -20.11 44.53
N GLY A 21 18.91 -20.64 43.31
CA GLY A 21 18.40 -20.05 42.07
C GLY A 21 19.49 -19.45 41.18
N ASP A 22 20.03 -20.26 40.27
CA ASP A 22 20.97 -19.82 39.23
C ASP A 22 20.33 -18.77 38.30
N VAL A 23 20.58 -17.50 38.61
CA VAL A 23 20.23 -16.34 37.78
C VAL A 23 21.18 -16.26 36.57
N CYS A 24 20.75 -15.61 35.49
CA CYS A 24 21.50 -15.38 34.25
C CYS A 24 22.75 -14.47 34.49
N VAL A 25 23.82 -14.97 35.14
CA VAL A 25 24.96 -14.14 35.63
C VAL A 25 26.15 -14.06 34.65
N SER A 26 26.17 -14.79 33.52
CA SER A 26 27.28 -14.71 32.55
C SER A 26 26.90 -13.99 31.26
N GLY A 27 27.74 -13.04 30.81
CA GLY A 27 27.53 -12.20 29.61
C GLY A 27 27.38 -12.92 28.25
N HIS A 28 27.35 -14.26 28.22
CA HIS A 28 27.09 -15.09 27.04
C HIS A 28 25.68 -15.72 27.01
N ASN A 29 24.86 -15.45 28.03
CA ASN A 29 23.51 -15.99 28.14
C ASN A 29 22.51 -14.96 27.64
N SER A 30 21.40 -15.42 27.09
CA SER A 30 20.27 -14.57 26.69
C SER A 30 18.97 -15.29 26.98
N GLY A 31 17.99 -14.56 27.48
CA GLY A 31 16.63 -15.07 27.65
C GLY A 31 15.94 -15.46 26.33
N PRO A 32 14.87 -16.26 26.41
CA PRO A 32 14.09 -16.65 25.25
C PRO A 32 13.41 -15.44 24.59
N VAL A 33 13.40 -15.42 23.25
CA VAL A 33 12.64 -14.48 22.42
C VAL A 33 11.98 -15.28 21.30
N PHE A 34 10.66 -15.19 21.12
CA PHE A 34 9.97 -15.92 20.05
C PHE A 34 10.36 -15.41 18.66
N GLU A 35 10.73 -16.34 17.78
CA GLU A 35 10.89 -16.12 16.34
C GLU A 35 9.62 -16.52 15.58
N GLU A 36 8.94 -17.57 16.06
CA GLU A 36 7.66 -18.03 15.52
C GLU A 36 6.70 -18.34 16.67
N GLN A 37 5.46 -17.88 16.55
CA GLN A 37 4.41 -18.09 17.55
C GLN A 37 3.18 -18.76 16.90
N PRO A 38 2.43 -19.58 17.63
CA PRO A 38 1.34 -20.36 17.05
C PRO A 38 0.19 -19.47 16.57
N SER A 39 -0.48 -19.89 15.50
CA SER A 39 -1.65 -19.23 14.92
C SER A 39 -2.90 -20.07 15.11
N SER A 40 -4.07 -19.42 15.24
CA SER A 40 -5.35 -20.12 15.25
C SER A 40 -5.58 -20.85 13.91
N LEU A 41 -6.26 -22.00 13.96
CA LEU A 41 -6.48 -22.89 12.80
C LEU A 41 -7.87 -23.53 12.87
N ILE A 42 -8.51 -23.69 11.72
CA ILE A 42 -9.73 -24.50 11.54
C ILE A 42 -9.39 -25.76 10.74
N TYR A 43 -9.41 -26.92 11.41
CA TYR A 43 -9.04 -28.21 10.82
C TYR A 43 -10.27 -29.05 10.44
N PRO A 44 -10.31 -29.74 9.28
CA PRO A 44 -11.46 -30.55 8.89
C PRO A 44 -11.69 -31.75 9.81
N GLU A 45 -12.93 -31.91 10.29
CA GLU A 45 -13.35 -33.08 11.08
C GLU A 45 -13.34 -34.36 10.22
N GLY A 46 -12.86 -35.47 10.80
CA GLY A 46 -12.97 -36.81 10.19
C GLY A 46 -11.97 -37.11 9.08
N MET A 47 -10.88 -36.35 8.95
CA MET A 47 -9.83 -36.61 7.96
C MET A 47 -9.04 -37.89 8.33
N PRO A 48 -9.01 -38.93 7.47
CA PRO A 48 -8.25 -40.16 7.76
C PRO A 48 -6.75 -39.84 7.90
N GLU A 49 -6.12 -40.32 8.97
CA GLU A 49 -4.70 -40.08 9.29
C GLU A 49 -4.31 -38.59 9.46
N GLY A 50 -5.28 -37.74 9.83
CA GLY A 50 -5.07 -36.31 9.97
C GLY A 50 -4.03 -35.92 11.03
N LYS A 51 -3.18 -34.93 10.74
CA LYS A 51 -2.25 -34.30 11.69
C LYS A 51 -2.40 -32.78 11.67
N VAL A 52 -2.43 -32.17 12.85
CA VAL A 52 -2.37 -30.72 13.04
C VAL A 52 -1.02 -30.36 13.64
N THR A 53 -0.40 -29.28 13.19
CA THR A 53 0.85 -28.76 13.78
C THR A 53 0.67 -27.30 14.17
N LEU A 54 0.93 -26.98 15.44
CA LEU A 54 1.02 -25.61 15.95
C LEU A 54 2.50 -25.27 16.15
N SER A 55 3.01 -24.33 15.36
CA SER A 55 4.42 -23.95 15.38
C SER A 55 4.77 -23.04 16.54
N CYS A 56 5.94 -23.26 17.14
CA CYS A 56 6.49 -22.38 18.17
C CYS A 56 8.02 -22.49 18.16
N GLN A 57 8.72 -21.37 17.98
CA GLN A 57 10.18 -21.31 17.97
C GLN A 57 10.68 -20.05 18.68
N ALA A 58 11.76 -20.19 19.44
CA ALA A 58 12.40 -19.11 20.18
C ALA A 58 13.94 -19.20 20.12
N ARG A 59 14.58 -18.05 20.05
CA ARG A 59 16.04 -17.89 20.15
C ARG A 59 16.44 -17.64 21.59
N ALA A 60 17.46 -18.35 22.09
CA ALA A 60 18.05 -18.12 23.40
C ALA A 60 19.42 -18.81 23.54
N SER A 61 20.20 -18.40 24.55
CA SER A 61 21.45 -19.06 24.95
C SER A 61 21.45 -19.30 26.47
N PRO A 62 21.46 -20.56 26.95
CA PRO A 62 21.38 -21.83 26.22
C PRO A 62 20.00 -22.03 25.55
N ALA A 63 19.93 -23.03 24.67
CA ALA A 63 18.73 -23.35 23.89
C ALA A 63 17.50 -23.57 24.78
N THR A 64 16.33 -23.17 24.27
CA THR A 64 15.06 -23.20 24.99
C THR A 64 14.45 -24.59 25.05
N ILE A 65 13.81 -24.88 26.16
CA ILE A 65 12.86 -25.99 26.32
C ILE A 65 11.46 -25.43 26.11
N TYR A 66 10.60 -26.18 25.43
CA TYR A 66 9.22 -25.77 25.17
C TYR A 66 8.23 -26.61 25.96
N ARG A 67 7.19 -25.96 26.47
CA ARG A 67 6.02 -26.61 27.07
C ARG A 67 4.75 -26.04 26.44
N TRP A 68 3.69 -26.83 26.41
CA TRP A 68 2.42 -26.43 25.83
C TRP A 68 1.30 -26.51 26.85
N ARG A 69 0.39 -25.52 26.79
CA ARG A 69 -0.86 -25.52 27.54
C ARG A 69 -2.03 -25.58 26.58
N VAL A 70 -3.07 -26.33 26.93
CA VAL A 70 -4.39 -26.32 26.30
C VAL A 70 -5.43 -25.90 27.34
N ASN A 71 -6.21 -24.87 27.02
CA ASN A 71 -7.22 -24.29 27.92
C ASN A 71 -6.66 -23.91 29.31
N GLY A 72 -5.39 -23.52 29.37
CA GLY A 72 -4.68 -23.17 30.61
C GLY A 72 -3.98 -24.33 31.32
N THR A 73 -4.23 -25.58 30.94
CA THR A 73 -3.64 -26.78 31.55
C THR A 73 -2.44 -27.27 30.74
N GLU A 74 -1.34 -27.62 31.39
CA GLU A 74 -0.13 -28.14 30.72
C GLU A 74 -0.36 -29.53 30.11
N ILE A 75 0.11 -29.75 28.89
CA ILE A 75 -0.02 -31.03 28.18
C ILE A 75 1.03 -32.02 28.69
N ALA A 76 0.59 -33.16 29.19
CA ALA A 76 1.45 -34.27 29.60
C ALA A 76 1.74 -35.22 28.43
N PHE A 77 2.77 -34.91 27.62
CA PHE A 77 3.15 -35.70 26.43
C PHE A 77 3.44 -37.19 26.71
N ALA A 78 3.83 -37.53 27.94
CA ALA A 78 4.12 -38.91 28.33
C ALA A 78 2.85 -39.76 28.57
N GLU A 79 1.71 -39.11 28.83
CA GLU A 79 0.45 -39.75 29.20
C GLU A 79 -0.53 -39.84 28.03
N ASP A 80 -0.36 -39.00 27.01
CA ASP A 80 -1.24 -38.93 25.84
C ASP A 80 -0.43 -39.01 24.54
N SER A 81 -0.44 -40.20 23.91
CA SER A 81 0.29 -40.48 22.67
C SER A 81 -0.24 -39.74 21.44
N GLN A 82 -1.37 -39.03 21.56
CA GLN A 82 -1.91 -38.20 20.49
C GLN A 82 -1.12 -36.91 20.30
N TYR A 83 -0.57 -36.36 21.39
CA TYR A 83 0.28 -35.18 21.34
C TYR A 83 1.74 -35.59 21.19
N THR A 84 2.41 -35.08 20.16
CA THR A 84 3.86 -35.20 20.04
C THR A 84 4.48 -33.81 19.95
N GLN A 85 5.66 -33.66 20.53
CA GLN A 85 6.43 -32.41 20.44
C GLN A 85 7.69 -32.67 19.62
N VAL A 86 7.88 -31.87 18.57
CA VAL A 86 9.08 -31.91 17.72
C VAL A 86 9.72 -30.54 17.77
N ALA A 87 10.86 -30.44 18.45
CA ALA A 87 11.44 -29.16 18.86
C ALA A 87 10.45 -28.33 19.69
N GLY A 88 10.05 -27.15 19.21
CA GLY A 88 8.99 -26.34 19.85
C GLY A 88 7.59 -26.56 19.29
N ASN A 89 7.44 -27.31 18.20
CA ASN A 89 6.15 -27.50 17.54
C ASN A 89 5.32 -28.58 18.23
N LEU A 90 4.04 -28.28 18.47
CA LEU A 90 3.05 -29.24 18.95
C LEU A 90 2.37 -29.91 17.77
N VAL A 91 2.39 -31.24 17.71
CA VAL A 91 1.71 -32.04 16.71
C VAL A 91 0.59 -32.83 17.38
N ILE A 92 -0.63 -32.69 16.85
CA ILE A 92 -1.83 -33.39 17.31
C ILE A 92 -2.20 -34.43 16.25
N ASN A 93 -2.11 -35.70 16.63
CA ASN A 93 -2.40 -36.83 15.75
C ASN A 93 -3.87 -37.23 15.87
N ASN A 94 -4.56 -37.30 14.72
CA ASN A 94 -5.96 -37.67 14.59
C ASN A 94 -6.89 -36.84 15.50
N PRO A 95 -6.96 -35.51 15.29
CA PRO A 95 -7.68 -34.61 16.20
C PRO A 95 -9.19 -34.91 16.28
N GLN A 96 -9.74 -34.86 17.50
CA GLN A 96 -11.12 -35.22 17.82
C GLN A 96 -11.98 -34.03 18.28
N ASN A 97 -13.23 -34.01 17.82
CA ASN A 97 -14.19 -32.97 18.14
C ASN A 97 -14.60 -33.01 19.62
N GLY A 98 -14.57 -31.86 20.29
CA GLY A 98 -14.86 -31.73 21.72
C GLY A 98 -13.71 -32.06 22.70
N ARG A 99 -12.58 -32.61 22.22
CA ARG A 99 -11.38 -32.88 23.05
C ARG A 99 -10.19 -32.00 22.69
N ASP A 100 -9.84 -31.94 21.41
CA ASP A 100 -8.67 -31.19 20.92
C ASP A 100 -9.02 -29.75 20.50
N GLY A 101 -10.32 -29.41 20.47
CA GLY A 101 -10.75 -28.03 20.27
C GLY A 101 -10.45 -27.19 21.50
N GLY A 102 -9.70 -26.10 21.34
CA GLY A 102 -9.32 -25.29 22.49
C GLY A 102 -8.29 -24.19 22.18
N SER A 103 -7.91 -23.49 23.26
CA SER A 103 -6.93 -22.42 23.24
C SER A 103 -5.55 -22.96 23.65
N TYR A 104 -4.61 -22.96 22.71
CA TYR A 104 -3.25 -23.45 22.89
C TYR A 104 -2.26 -22.32 23.11
N GLN A 105 -1.31 -22.52 24.01
CA GLN A 105 -0.25 -21.55 24.31
C GLN A 105 1.08 -22.26 24.54
N CYS A 106 2.14 -21.73 23.93
CA CYS A 106 3.49 -22.24 24.04
C CYS A 106 4.29 -21.44 25.09
N LEU A 107 5.09 -22.13 25.89
CA LEU A 107 6.03 -21.56 26.86
C LEU A 107 7.45 -21.88 26.40
N ALA A 108 8.27 -20.84 26.20
CA ALA A 108 9.69 -20.99 25.93
C ALA A 108 10.50 -20.72 27.20
N ILE A 109 11.34 -21.67 27.58
CA ILE A 109 11.98 -21.73 28.91
C ILE A 109 13.48 -21.89 28.74
N ASN A 110 14.27 -21.06 29.42
CA ASN A 110 15.67 -21.34 29.68
C ASN A 110 16.06 -20.86 31.09
N ARG A 111 17.35 -20.91 31.42
CA ARG A 111 17.86 -20.48 32.74
C ARG A 111 17.65 -18.99 33.07
N CYS A 112 17.45 -18.14 32.07
CA CYS A 112 17.23 -16.71 32.28
C CYS A 112 15.73 -16.40 32.52
N GLY A 113 14.84 -17.32 32.19
CA GLY A 113 13.43 -17.21 32.53
C GLY A 113 12.51 -17.89 31.52
N THR A 114 11.23 -17.54 31.61
CA THR A 114 10.17 -18.11 30.77
C THR A 114 9.36 -17.00 30.13
N ILE A 115 9.02 -17.16 28.85
CA ILE A 115 8.04 -16.33 28.15
C ILE A 115 6.90 -17.17 27.58
N VAL A 116 5.69 -16.61 27.54
CA VAL A 116 4.48 -17.21 26.97
C VAL A 116 4.17 -16.60 25.60
N SER A 117 3.71 -17.43 24.67
CA SER A 117 3.30 -17.03 23.32
C SER A 117 1.91 -16.40 23.31
N ARG A 118 1.50 -15.86 22.15
CA ARG A 118 0.08 -15.64 21.84
C ARG A 118 -0.73 -16.93 21.92
N VAL A 119 -2.04 -16.78 22.14
CA VAL A 119 -2.99 -17.89 22.18
C VAL A 119 -3.39 -18.26 20.75
N ALA A 120 -3.32 -19.55 20.42
CA ALA A 120 -3.79 -20.11 19.16
C ALA A 120 -5.04 -20.97 19.41
N ASN A 121 -6.15 -20.63 18.76
CA ASN A 121 -7.38 -21.40 18.89
C ASN A 121 -7.45 -22.47 17.80
N LEU A 122 -7.51 -23.73 18.19
CA LEU A 122 -7.81 -24.84 17.30
C LEU A 122 -9.31 -25.13 17.35
N LYS A 123 -9.97 -25.14 16.19
CA LYS A 123 -11.36 -25.57 16.05
C LYS A 123 -11.49 -26.59 14.93
N LEU A 124 -12.38 -27.55 15.10
CA LEU A 124 -12.66 -28.55 14.08
C LEU A 124 -13.83 -28.10 13.22
N GLY A 125 -13.59 -27.96 11.92
CA GLY A 125 -14.55 -27.57 10.91
C GLY A 125 -15.32 -28.77 10.36
N TYR A 126 -16.61 -28.60 10.19
CA TYR A 126 -17.50 -29.66 9.73
C TYR A 126 -18.58 -29.11 8.80
N LEU A 127 -19.07 -29.99 7.93
CA LEU A 127 -20.20 -29.74 7.04
C LEU A 127 -20.98 -31.05 6.90
N HIS A 128 -22.09 -31.13 7.61
CA HIS A 128 -23.01 -32.27 7.57
C HIS A 128 -23.89 -32.25 6.33
N ASP A 129 -24.61 -33.34 6.07
CA ASP A 129 -25.59 -33.40 4.99
C ASP A 129 -26.82 -32.53 5.29
N PHE A 130 -27.51 -32.12 4.23
CA PHE A 130 -28.76 -31.36 4.36
C PHE A 130 -29.80 -32.13 5.21
N PRO A 131 -30.61 -31.44 6.03
CA PRO A 131 -31.66 -32.07 6.80
C PRO A 131 -32.62 -32.91 5.93
N PRO A 132 -33.20 -34.01 6.45
CA PRO A 132 -34.03 -34.92 5.67
C PRO A 132 -35.39 -34.32 5.24
N GLU A 133 -35.83 -33.21 5.85
CA GLU A 133 -37.12 -32.56 5.55
C GLU A 133 -37.19 -32.04 4.11
N SER A 134 -38.33 -32.29 3.44
CA SER A 134 -38.58 -31.75 2.11
C SER A 134 -39.05 -30.31 2.21
N ARG A 135 -38.27 -29.38 1.66
CA ARG A 135 -38.71 -27.99 1.44
C ARG A 135 -40.01 -27.95 0.64
N SER A 136 -40.95 -27.15 1.09
CA SER A 136 -42.25 -27.03 0.45
C SER A 136 -42.13 -26.33 -0.91
N PRO A 137 -42.75 -26.88 -1.98
CA PRO A 137 -42.91 -26.16 -3.23
C PRO A 137 -43.54 -24.79 -3.01
N GLN A 138 -43.10 -23.79 -3.77
CA GLN A 138 -43.67 -22.45 -3.75
C GLN A 138 -44.51 -22.24 -5.01
N THR A 139 -45.68 -21.64 -4.83
CA THR A 139 -46.59 -21.32 -5.93
C THR A 139 -46.97 -19.85 -5.83
N VAL A 140 -46.70 -19.11 -6.90
CA VAL A 140 -46.90 -17.65 -6.94
C VAL A 140 -47.49 -17.21 -8.28
N HIS A 141 -48.02 -15.99 -8.33
CA HIS A 141 -48.47 -15.37 -9.58
C HIS A 141 -47.36 -14.50 -10.17
N GLU A 142 -47.37 -14.36 -11.49
CA GLU A 142 -46.45 -13.48 -12.21
C GLU A 142 -46.50 -12.03 -11.66
N GLY A 143 -45.34 -11.39 -11.57
CA GLY A 143 -45.18 -10.05 -10.99
C GLY A 143 -45.09 -9.99 -9.46
N THR A 144 -45.25 -11.10 -8.74
CA THR A 144 -45.09 -11.16 -7.28
C THR A 144 -43.64 -11.50 -6.88
N GLY A 145 -43.20 -10.96 -5.74
CA GLY A 145 -41.91 -11.31 -5.16
C GLY A 145 -42.02 -12.55 -4.26
N THR A 146 -40.99 -13.40 -4.24
CA THR A 146 -40.97 -14.64 -3.45
C THR A 146 -39.55 -15.00 -3.02
N PHE A 147 -39.41 -16.06 -2.22
CA PHE A 147 -38.11 -16.63 -1.90
C PHE A 147 -38.18 -18.16 -1.74
N LEU A 148 -37.06 -18.81 -1.98
CA LEU A 148 -36.85 -20.23 -1.73
C LEU A 148 -35.86 -20.37 -0.56
N ALA A 149 -36.27 -21.08 0.49
CA ALA A 149 -35.43 -21.30 1.65
C ALA A 149 -34.30 -22.29 1.33
N CYS A 150 -33.06 -21.97 1.72
CA CYS A 150 -31.95 -22.92 1.55
C CYS A 150 -31.99 -24.02 2.62
N GLN A 151 -32.24 -23.65 3.88
CA GLN A 151 -32.17 -24.53 5.06
C GLN A 151 -30.82 -25.28 5.12
N PRO A 152 -29.70 -24.56 5.31
CA PRO A 152 -28.38 -25.16 5.30
C PRO A 152 -28.20 -26.23 6.38
N PRO A 153 -27.29 -27.20 6.15
CA PRO A 153 -26.88 -28.15 7.16
C PRO A 153 -26.16 -27.48 8.34
N ALA A 154 -26.01 -28.21 9.44
CA ALA A 154 -25.13 -27.82 10.53
C ALA A 154 -23.66 -27.79 10.05
N HIS A 155 -22.97 -26.71 10.38
CA HIS A 155 -21.65 -26.42 9.84
C HIS A 155 -20.81 -25.53 10.77
N TYR A 156 -19.49 -25.56 10.56
CA TYR A 156 -18.53 -24.59 11.06
C TYR A 156 -17.27 -24.62 10.18
N PRO A 157 -16.71 -23.49 9.69
CA PRO A 157 -17.12 -22.09 9.83
C PRO A 157 -18.25 -21.69 8.86
N ALA A 158 -18.55 -20.39 8.73
CA ALA A 158 -19.64 -19.89 7.89
C ALA A 158 -19.60 -20.40 6.44
N LEU A 159 -20.79 -20.69 5.89
CA LEU A 159 -20.97 -21.16 4.51
C LEU A 159 -20.98 -20.01 3.50
N SER A 160 -20.63 -20.36 2.26
CA SER A 160 -20.95 -19.58 1.06
C SER A 160 -22.07 -20.26 0.29
N TYR A 161 -22.96 -19.46 -0.31
CA TYR A 161 -24.21 -19.94 -0.89
C TYR A 161 -24.34 -19.59 -2.36
N ARG A 162 -24.74 -20.57 -3.16
CA ARG A 162 -25.14 -20.42 -4.57
C ARG A 162 -26.39 -21.23 -4.84
N TRP A 163 -27.07 -20.94 -5.94
CA TRP A 163 -28.23 -21.70 -6.38
C TRP A 163 -28.08 -22.09 -7.85
N PHE A 164 -28.58 -23.27 -8.23
CA PHE A 164 -28.66 -23.70 -9.62
C PHE A 164 -30.06 -24.22 -9.97
N ILE A 165 -30.40 -24.16 -11.25
CA ILE A 165 -31.74 -24.48 -11.79
C ILE A 165 -31.67 -25.73 -12.65
N ASN A 166 -32.61 -26.65 -12.45
CA ASN A 166 -32.84 -27.92 -13.15
C ASN A 166 -31.70 -28.94 -13.05
N GLU A 167 -30.49 -28.57 -13.46
CA GLU A 167 -29.32 -29.45 -13.50
C GLU A 167 -28.05 -28.70 -13.10
N PHE A 168 -27.13 -29.40 -12.44
CA PHE A 168 -25.82 -28.84 -12.09
C PHE A 168 -24.91 -28.83 -13.33
N PRO A 169 -24.13 -27.77 -13.61
CA PRO A 169 -23.88 -26.56 -12.81
C PRO A 169 -24.59 -25.30 -13.34
N ASN A 170 -25.89 -25.34 -13.67
CA ASN A 170 -26.63 -24.19 -14.18
C ASN A 170 -26.93 -23.16 -13.08
N PHE A 171 -25.88 -22.50 -12.58
CA PHE A 171 -25.96 -21.53 -11.50
C PHE A 171 -26.73 -20.28 -11.93
N ILE A 172 -27.57 -19.79 -11.03
CA ILE A 172 -28.32 -18.55 -11.21
C ILE A 172 -27.35 -17.39 -11.32
N GLN A 173 -27.47 -16.63 -12.41
CA GLN A 173 -26.71 -15.41 -12.62
C GLN A 173 -27.53 -14.19 -12.16
N PRO A 174 -26.88 -13.14 -11.61
CA PRO A 174 -27.57 -11.91 -11.24
C PRO A 174 -28.18 -11.22 -12.47
N GLU A 175 -29.51 -11.24 -12.61
CA GLU A 175 -30.22 -10.53 -13.68
C GLU A 175 -30.74 -9.18 -13.15
N ALA A 176 -29.97 -8.11 -13.29
CA ALA A 176 -30.39 -6.71 -13.05
C ALA A 176 -31.21 -6.47 -11.75
N GLY A 177 -30.82 -7.11 -10.64
CA GLY A 177 -31.51 -6.96 -9.34
C GLY A 177 -32.78 -7.80 -9.18
N ARG A 178 -33.09 -8.72 -10.11
CA ARG A 178 -34.24 -9.64 -10.04
C ARG A 178 -34.01 -10.82 -9.11
N TRP A 179 -32.80 -11.40 -9.14
CA TRP A 179 -32.38 -12.52 -8.30
C TRP A 179 -31.39 -12.06 -7.24
N PHE A 180 -31.51 -12.60 -6.03
CA PHE A 180 -30.57 -12.35 -4.95
C PHE A 180 -30.39 -13.58 -4.05
N VAL A 181 -29.15 -13.98 -3.80
CA VAL A 181 -28.84 -15.06 -2.84
C VAL A 181 -28.23 -14.41 -1.61
N SER A 182 -28.94 -14.47 -0.48
CA SER A 182 -28.42 -14.00 0.80
C SER A 182 -27.28 -14.91 1.25
N GLN A 183 -26.10 -14.34 1.50
CA GLN A 183 -24.96 -15.05 2.07
C GLN A 183 -25.10 -15.22 3.59
N VAL A 184 -26.01 -14.49 4.23
CA VAL A 184 -26.35 -14.69 5.65
C VAL A 184 -27.28 -15.88 5.86
N THR A 185 -28.36 -15.99 5.07
CA THR A 185 -29.41 -17.00 5.26
C THR A 185 -29.36 -18.15 4.25
N GLY A 186 -28.65 -17.97 3.15
CA GLY A 186 -28.62 -18.88 2.00
C GLY A 186 -29.85 -18.82 1.10
N ASN A 187 -30.90 -18.11 1.50
CA ASN A 187 -32.16 -18.07 0.75
C ASN A 187 -31.99 -17.39 -0.62
N LEU A 188 -32.69 -17.92 -1.63
CA LEU A 188 -32.80 -17.31 -2.95
C LEU A 188 -34.06 -16.44 -2.99
N TYR A 189 -33.89 -15.14 -3.16
CA TYR A 189 -34.96 -14.17 -3.30
C TYR A 189 -35.16 -13.81 -4.77
N LEU A 190 -36.42 -13.64 -5.13
CA LEU A 190 -36.87 -13.24 -6.45
C LEU A 190 -37.76 -12.01 -6.32
N ALA A 191 -37.30 -10.86 -6.81
CA ALA A 191 -38.00 -9.57 -6.66
C ALA A 191 -39.33 -9.54 -7.43
N ASN A 192 -39.37 -10.23 -8.57
CA ASN A 192 -40.46 -10.23 -9.53
C ASN A 192 -40.45 -11.56 -10.32
N ALA A 193 -41.39 -12.44 -10.02
CA ALA A 193 -41.51 -13.75 -10.66
C ALA A 193 -42.09 -13.65 -12.08
N LYS A 194 -41.50 -14.38 -13.03
CA LYS A 194 -41.92 -14.52 -14.43
C LYS A 194 -42.38 -15.95 -14.68
N ALA A 195 -43.28 -16.16 -15.64
CA ALA A 195 -43.81 -17.50 -15.94
C ALA A 195 -42.71 -18.56 -16.24
N ASN A 196 -41.60 -18.14 -16.87
CA ASN A 196 -40.48 -19.01 -17.21
C ASN A 196 -39.53 -19.33 -16.03
N ASP A 197 -39.78 -18.78 -14.84
CA ASP A 197 -39.05 -19.16 -13.62
C ASP A 197 -39.56 -20.48 -13.02
N THR A 198 -40.62 -21.07 -13.59
CA THR A 198 -41.14 -22.38 -13.17
C THR A 198 -40.11 -23.49 -13.42
N ALA A 199 -39.46 -23.98 -12.35
CA ALA A 199 -38.35 -24.92 -12.43
C ALA A 199 -38.05 -25.61 -11.09
N ASN A 200 -37.10 -26.53 -11.10
CA ASN A 200 -36.53 -27.15 -9.91
C ASN A 200 -35.24 -26.43 -9.48
N TYR A 201 -35.18 -25.99 -8.23
CA TYR A 201 -34.07 -25.20 -7.69
C TYR A 201 -33.30 -25.97 -6.63
N PHE A 202 -31.98 -25.80 -6.61
CA PHE A 202 -31.09 -26.47 -5.68
C PHE A 202 -30.18 -25.44 -5.00
N CYS A 203 -30.14 -25.47 -3.67
CA CYS A 203 -29.18 -24.70 -2.88
C CYS A 203 -27.84 -25.44 -2.86
N PHE A 204 -26.76 -24.74 -3.19
CA PHE A 204 -25.39 -25.22 -3.21
C PHE A 204 -24.58 -24.48 -2.16
N THR A 205 -24.01 -25.22 -1.21
CA THR A 205 -23.28 -24.66 -0.07
C THR A 205 -21.82 -25.11 -0.10
N THR A 206 -20.91 -24.18 0.11
CA THR A 206 -19.46 -24.45 0.19
C THR A 206 -18.90 -23.90 1.49
N ILE A 207 -18.04 -24.69 2.12
CA ILE A 207 -17.25 -24.29 3.28
C ILE A 207 -15.76 -24.29 2.91
N ASN A 208 -15.06 -23.21 3.29
CA ASN A 208 -13.62 -23.11 3.14
C ASN A 208 -12.98 -23.28 4.52
N MET A 209 -12.17 -24.32 4.68
CA MET A 209 -11.32 -24.55 5.83
C MET A 209 -9.87 -24.25 5.43
N ASP A 210 -8.98 -24.05 6.39
CA ASP A 210 -7.62 -23.55 6.11
C ASP A 210 -6.81 -24.47 5.19
N ILE A 211 -7.15 -25.76 5.14
CA ILE A 211 -6.44 -26.78 4.35
C ILE A 211 -7.33 -27.54 3.35
N SER A 212 -8.64 -27.28 3.30
CA SER A 212 -9.56 -27.99 2.41
C SER A 212 -10.86 -27.23 2.13
N THR A 213 -11.56 -27.63 1.08
CA THR A 213 -12.87 -27.09 0.71
C THR A 213 -13.85 -28.26 0.58
N LYS A 214 -15.03 -28.14 1.20
CA LYS A 214 -16.10 -29.13 1.07
C LYS A 214 -17.36 -28.44 0.54
N SER A 215 -18.05 -29.09 -0.38
CA SER A 215 -19.29 -28.57 -0.97
C SER A 215 -20.35 -29.66 -1.01
N ILE A 216 -21.59 -29.28 -0.77
CA ILE A 216 -22.77 -30.13 -0.91
C ILE A 216 -23.93 -29.32 -1.49
N PHE A 217 -24.95 -29.99 -2.02
CA PHE A 217 -26.17 -29.33 -2.46
C PHE A 217 -27.41 -30.05 -1.95
N SER A 218 -28.47 -29.28 -1.76
CA SER A 218 -29.75 -29.73 -1.26
C SER A 218 -30.49 -30.61 -2.28
N LYS A 219 -31.63 -31.21 -1.91
CA LYS A 219 -32.59 -31.78 -2.88
C LYS A 219 -33.15 -30.70 -3.84
N ALA A 220 -34.08 -31.04 -4.73
CA ALA A 220 -34.80 -30.00 -5.48
C ALA A 220 -35.89 -29.34 -4.61
N VAL A 221 -36.14 -28.05 -4.79
CA VAL A 221 -37.40 -27.38 -4.39
C VAL A 221 -38.04 -26.79 -5.64
N GLN A 222 -39.34 -27.03 -5.83
CA GLN A 222 -40.06 -26.58 -7.03
C GLN A 222 -40.65 -25.19 -6.82
N LEU A 223 -40.46 -24.30 -7.81
CA LEU A 223 -41.19 -23.05 -7.93
C LEU A 223 -42.18 -23.17 -9.09
N THR A 224 -43.44 -22.83 -8.87
CA THR A 224 -44.48 -22.75 -9.90
C THR A 224 -44.98 -21.31 -10.00
N VAL A 225 -44.88 -20.72 -11.19
CA VAL A 225 -45.35 -19.35 -11.45
C VAL A 225 -46.54 -19.39 -12.41
N TYR A 226 -47.72 -18.97 -11.94
CA TYR A 226 -48.89 -18.84 -12.80
C TYR A 226 -48.81 -17.56 -13.61
N PRO A 227 -48.92 -17.64 -14.96
CA PRO A 227 -48.96 -16.45 -15.81
C PRO A 227 -50.13 -15.54 -15.44
N ASP A 228 -49.87 -14.24 -15.38
CA ASP A 228 -50.90 -13.21 -15.18
C ASP A 228 -50.83 -12.24 -16.36
N ALA A 229 -51.94 -12.10 -17.09
CA ALA A 229 -52.00 -11.25 -18.27
C ALA A 229 -51.84 -9.75 -17.93
N ASN A 230 -52.07 -9.34 -16.68
CA ASN A 230 -51.89 -7.96 -16.24
C ASN A 230 -51.36 -7.88 -14.80
N PRO A 231 -50.07 -8.22 -14.58
CA PRO A 231 -49.48 -8.31 -13.26
C PRO A 231 -49.61 -6.98 -12.50
N ARG A 232 -50.17 -7.01 -11.30
CA ARG A 232 -50.37 -5.79 -10.49
C ARG A 232 -49.04 -5.11 -10.21
N LYS A 233 -48.99 -3.81 -10.45
CA LYS A 233 -47.86 -2.98 -10.01
C LYS A 233 -47.81 -2.91 -8.48
N ALA A 234 -46.61 -2.85 -7.93
CA ALA A 234 -46.36 -2.85 -6.50
C ALA A 234 -45.17 -1.97 -6.15
N SER A 235 -45.34 -1.11 -5.14
CA SER A 235 -44.25 -0.34 -4.53
C SER A 235 -43.19 -1.26 -3.93
N PRO A 236 -41.93 -0.82 -3.81
CA PRO A 236 -40.86 -1.63 -3.26
C PRO A 236 -41.16 -2.04 -1.82
N ASN A 237 -40.82 -3.28 -1.48
CA ASN A 237 -40.93 -3.79 -0.11
C ASN A 237 -39.63 -4.51 0.31
N ILE A 238 -38.83 -3.90 1.21
CA ILE A 238 -37.56 -4.44 1.69
C ILE A 238 -37.80 -5.70 2.50
N ARG A 239 -37.21 -6.81 2.07
CA ARG A 239 -37.33 -8.14 2.69
C ARG A 239 -36.04 -8.64 3.31
N VAL A 240 -34.90 -8.28 2.71
CA VAL A 240 -33.59 -8.53 3.29
C VAL A 240 -33.09 -7.23 3.87
N ARG A 241 -32.83 -7.24 5.18
CA ARG A 241 -32.34 -6.10 5.95
C ARG A 241 -31.06 -6.51 6.65
N PHE A 242 -30.02 -5.71 6.50
CA PHE A 242 -28.81 -5.84 7.30
C PHE A 242 -29.08 -5.41 8.75
N PRO A 243 -28.28 -5.88 9.73
CA PRO A 243 -28.47 -5.56 11.13
C PRO A 243 -28.43 -4.06 11.42
N ALA A 244 -29.14 -3.62 12.47
CA ALA A 244 -29.09 -2.24 12.93
C ALA A 244 -27.69 -1.83 13.43
N GLU A 245 -26.92 -2.79 13.93
CA GLU A 245 -25.52 -2.64 14.33
C GLU A 245 -24.70 -3.81 13.78
N THR A 246 -23.71 -3.50 12.94
CA THR A 246 -22.76 -4.44 12.35
C THR A 246 -21.37 -4.17 12.91
N TYR A 247 -20.79 -5.16 13.60
CA TYR A 247 -19.43 -5.06 14.14
C TYR A 247 -18.45 -5.75 13.21
N ALA A 248 -17.33 -5.09 12.91
CA ALA A 248 -16.27 -5.66 12.10
C ALA A 248 -14.90 -5.12 12.55
N LEU A 249 -13.84 -5.90 12.37
CA LEU A 249 -12.49 -5.49 12.72
C LEU A 249 -11.86 -4.64 11.61
N THR A 250 -10.98 -3.72 11.99
CA THR A 250 -10.13 -2.98 11.04
C THR A 250 -9.40 -3.94 10.09
N GLY A 251 -9.35 -3.61 8.80
CA GLY A 251 -8.75 -4.41 7.74
C GLY A 251 -9.67 -5.51 7.19
N GLN A 252 -10.76 -5.86 7.87
CA GLN A 252 -11.74 -6.82 7.33
C GLN A 252 -12.69 -6.17 6.32
N THR A 253 -13.40 -7.00 5.56
CA THR A 253 -14.45 -6.56 4.62
C THR A 253 -15.81 -6.61 5.30
N ALA A 254 -16.54 -5.50 5.35
CA ALA A 254 -17.97 -5.51 5.69
C ALA A 254 -18.82 -5.80 4.45
N GLN A 255 -19.87 -6.61 4.63
CA GLN A 255 -20.89 -6.86 3.63
C GLN A 255 -22.26 -6.57 4.24
N LEU A 256 -23.02 -5.66 3.63
CA LEU A 256 -24.40 -5.34 4.03
C LEU A 256 -25.37 -5.79 2.94
N GLU A 257 -26.33 -6.63 3.30
CA GLU A 257 -27.34 -7.15 2.39
C GLU A 257 -28.64 -6.34 2.47
N CYS A 258 -29.16 -5.90 1.32
CA CYS A 258 -30.44 -5.24 1.19
C CYS A 258 -31.15 -5.68 -0.10
N PHE A 259 -32.39 -6.16 0.02
CA PHE A 259 -33.15 -6.62 -1.15
C PHE A 259 -34.64 -6.39 -0.96
N ALA A 260 -35.32 -5.98 -2.03
CA ALA A 260 -36.73 -5.64 -2.00
C ALA A 260 -37.53 -6.33 -3.11
N TYR A 261 -38.78 -6.68 -2.81
CA TYR A 261 -39.76 -7.10 -3.80
C TYR A 261 -40.39 -5.89 -4.48
N GLY A 262 -40.90 -6.04 -5.69
CA GLY A 262 -41.66 -4.98 -6.36
C GLY A 262 -41.96 -5.27 -7.83
N ASN A 263 -42.95 -4.56 -8.35
CA ASN A 263 -43.32 -4.62 -9.76
C ASN A 263 -43.60 -3.20 -10.29
N PRO A 264 -42.75 -2.60 -11.13
CA PRO A 264 -41.52 -3.16 -11.74
C PRO A 264 -40.39 -3.44 -10.74
N ILE A 265 -39.37 -4.19 -11.16
CA ILE A 265 -38.21 -4.56 -10.33
C ILE A 265 -37.57 -3.30 -9.70
N PRO A 266 -37.47 -3.22 -8.36
CA PRO A 266 -36.86 -2.07 -7.68
C PRO A 266 -35.36 -1.94 -7.97
N LYS A 267 -34.90 -0.70 -8.11
CA LYS A 267 -33.48 -0.35 -8.10
C LYS A 267 -33.02 -0.12 -6.66
N ILE A 268 -31.76 -0.44 -6.37
CA ILE A 268 -31.16 -0.37 -5.04
C ILE A 268 -29.95 0.57 -5.10
N HIS A 269 -29.97 1.59 -4.26
CA HIS A 269 -28.89 2.56 -4.13
C HIS A 269 -28.45 2.65 -2.67
N TRP A 270 -27.14 2.69 -2.43
CA TRP A 270 -26.59 2.84 -1.09
C TRP A 270 -26.08 4.26 -0.86
N ARG A 271 -26.14 4.72 0.39
CA ARG A 271 -25.48 5.96 0.82
C ARG A 271 -24.99 5.87 2.26
N LYS A 272 -23.97 6.68 2.59
CA LYS A 272 -23.54 6.92 3.97
C LYS A 272 -24.29 8.13 4.51
N VAL A 273 -25.03 7.98 5.60
CA VAL A 273 -25.84 9.07 6.18
C VAL A 273 -24.90 10.12 6.78
N GLY A 274 -25.03 11.37 6.34
CA GLY A 274 -24.20 12.48 6.81
C GLY A 274 -22.78 12.52 6.23
N GLY A 275 -22.51 11.74 5.17
CA GLY A 275 -21.19 11.71 4.54
C GLY A 275 -21.23 11.18 3.11
N ILE A 276 -20.05 10.91 2.56
CA ILE A 276 -19.90 10.30 1.24
C ILE A 276 -19.61 8.81 1.44
N LEU A 277 -20.14 7.95 0.57
CA LEU A 277 -19.75 6.54 0.56
C LEU A 277 -18.23 6.41 0.35
N PRO A 278 -17.56 5.48 1.06
CA PRO A 278 -16.14 5.25 0.85
C PRO A 278 -15.84 4.95 -0.63
N PRO A 279 -14.82 5.57 -1.25
CA PRO A 279 -14.49 5.35 -2.66
C PRO A 279 -14.24 3.89 -3.03
N LYS A 280 -13.77 3.10 -2.05
CA LYS A 280 -13.48 1.66 -2.13
C LYS A 280 -14.71 0.75 -2.29
N VAL A 281 -15.93 1.30 -2.20
CA VAL A 281 -17.19 0.57 -2.45
C VAL A 281 -17.36 0.22 -3.94
N GLY A 282 -16.86 1.07 -4.85
CA GLY A 282 -16.92 0.85 -6.29
C GLY A 282 -18.34 0.56 -6.81
N ALA A 283 -18.48 -0.48 -7.64
CA ALA A 283 -19.75 -0.86 -8.27
C ALA A 283 -20.82 -1.38 -7.28
N SER A 284 -20.43 -1.75 -6.06
CA SER A 284 -21.38 -2.29 -5.06
C SER A 284 -22.30 -1.22 -4.44
N ALA A 285 -22.08 0.07 -4.75
CA ALA A 285 -22.98 1.17 -4.39
C ALA A 285 -24.36 1.05 -5.07
N GLU A 286 -24.43 0.34 -6.19
CA GLU A 286 -25.65 0.04 -6.94
C GLU A 286 -25.90 -1.46 -6.90
N GLY A 287 -26.89 -1.92 -6.13
CA GLY A 287 -27.22 -3.34 -6.03
C GLY A 287 -27.48 -3.86 -4.62
N PRO A 288 -27.71 -5.17 -4.48
CA PRO A 288 -28.26 -5.74 -3.25
C PRO A 288 -27.24 -6.02 -2.14
N ILE A 289 -25.94 -5.90 -2.43
CA ILE A 289 -24.87 -6.07 -1.45
C ILE A 289 -23.95 -4.87 -1.53
N LEU A 290 -23.80 -4.15 -0.41
CA LEU A 290 -22.74 -3.17 -0.24
C LEU A 290 -21.49 -3.87 0.28
N ILE A 291 -20.37 -3.78 -0.44
CA ILE A 291 -19.09 -4.37 -0.03
C ILE A 291 -18.14 -3.23 0.31
N ILE A 292 -17.67 -3.18 1.56
CA ILE A 292 -16.69 -2.21 2.04
C ILE A 292 -15.43 -3.00 2.41
N PRO A 293 -14.45 -3.12 1.48
CA PRO A 293 -13.20 -3.81 1.77
C PRO A 293 -12.33 -3.00 2.74
N GLU A 294 -11.40 -3.68 3.42
CA GLU A 294 -10.34 -3.06 4.21
C GLU A 294 -10.82 -1.97 5.18
N LEU A 295 -11.77 -2.30 6.05
CA LEU A 295 -12.40 -1.34 6.98
C LEU A 295 -11.37 -0.55 7.79
N ASN A 296 -11.61 0.74 7.91
CA ASN A 296 -10.88 1.65 8.79
C ASN A 296 -11.88 2.46 9.64
N PHE A 297 -11.38 3.25 10.58
CA PHE A 297 -12.25 4.01 11.48
C PHE A 297 -13.09 5.09 10.77
N ASP A 298 -12.66 5.56 9.59
CA ASP A 298 -13.42 6.55 8.81
C ASP A 298 -14.64 5.93 8.12
N ASP A 299 -14.66 4.60 7.95
CA ASP A 299 -15.83 3.89 7.41
C ASP A 299 -16.95 3.72 8.45
N GLU A 300 -16.66 3.92 9.73
CA GLU A 300 -17.66 3.87 10.80
C GLU A 300 -18.79 4.88 10.53
N GLY A 301 -20.03 4.47 10.80
CA GLY A 301 -21.18 5.35 10.66
C GLY A 301 -22.45 4.64 10.23
N MET A 302 -23.49 5.43 9.97
CA MET A 302 -24.80 4.98 9.52
C MET A 302 -24.81 4.83 8.01
N TYR A 303 -25.24 3.66 7.53
CA TYR A 303 -25.44 3.36 6.12
C TYR A 303 -26.93 3.17 5.86
N GLU A 304 -27.37 3.62 4.69
CA GLU A 304 -28.75 3.53 4.25
C GLU A 304 -28.82 2.85 2.90
N CYS A 305 -29.69 1.84 2.82
CA CYS A 305 -30.15 1.26 1.57
C CYS A 305 -31.46 1.93 1.17
N GLU A 306 -31.51 2.45 -0.05
CA GLU A 306 -32.65 3.11 -0.64
C GLU A 306 -33.12 2.33 -1.87
N VAL A 307 -34.33 1.77 -1.79
CA VAL A 307 -34.95 0.99 -2.88
C VAL A 307 -36.09 1.78 -3.51
N TYR A 308 -36.15 1.84 -4.84
CA TYR A 308 -37.19 2.59 -5.55
C TYR A 308 -37.61 1.95 -6.88
N ASN A 309 -38.88 2.13 -7.25
CA ASN A 309 -39.40 1.89 -8.59
C ASN A 309 -40.41 2.99 -8.97
N SER A 310 -41.17 2.82 -10.05
CA SER A 310 -42.18 3.81 -10.49
C SER A 310 -43.33 4.00 -9.50
N GLU A 311 -43.53 3.05 -8.58
CA GLU A 311 -44.67 3.01 -7.67
C GLU A 311 -44.32 3.47 -6.25
N GLY A 312 -43.04 3.74 -5.95
CA GLY A 312 -42.64 4.25 -4.65
C GLY A 312 -41.18 4.00 -4.29
N ARG A 313 -40.87 4.23 -3.00
CA ARG A 313 -39.54 4.13 -2.42
C ARG A 313 -39.63 3.65 -0.97
N GLU A 314 -38.67 2.84 -0.53
CA GLU A 314 -38.48 2.42 0.87
C GLU A 314 -37.00 2.55 1.24
N THR A 315 -36.69 2.78 2.52
CA THR A 315 -35.32 2.81 3.02
C THR A 315 -35.13 1.94 4.25
N HIS A 316 -33.89 1.48 4.47
CA HIS A 316 -33.47 0.81 5.69
C HIS A 316 -32.09 1.28 6.11
N GLN A 317 -31.89 1.52 7.40
CA GLN A 317 -30.65 2.03 7.97
C GLN A 317 -30.04 1.07 9.00
N GLY A 318 -28.71 1.10 9.10
CA GLY A 318 -27.97 0.43 10.15
C GLY A 318 -26.55 0.99 10.26
N ARG A 319 -25.91 0.75 11.39
CA ARG A 319 -24.58 1.27 11.72
C ARG A 319 -23.52 0.22 11.48
N ILE A 320 -22.41 0.62 10.87
CA ILE A 320 -21.16 -0.14 10.95
C ILE A 320 -20.35 0.43 12.10
N SER A 321 -19.97 -0.42 13.05
CA SER A 321 -19.16 -0.11 14.24
C SER A 321 -17.81 -0.82 14.13
N VAL A 322 -16.76 -0.07 13.77
CA VAL A 322 -15.42 -0.64 13.54
C VAL A 322 -14.72 -0.87 14.88
N GLN A 323 -14.19 -2.07 15.07
CA GLN A 323 -13.44 -2.52 16.26
C GLN A 323 -11.98 -2.79 15.88
N ALA A 324 -11.07 -2.85 16.85
CA ALA A 324 -9.65 -3.09 16.59
C ALA A 324 -9.04 -4.00 17.67
N GLN A 325 -8.23 -4.96 17.24
CA GLN A 325 -7.37 -5.75 18.10
C GLN A 325 -6.25 -4.88 18.72
N PRO A 326 -5.58 -5.33 19.79
CA PRO A 326 -4.52 -4.53 20.39
C PRO A 326 -3.31 -4.36 19.46
N GLU A 327 -2.71 -3.18 19.46
CA GLU A 327 -1.45 -2.86 18.76
C GLU A 327 -0.52 -2.04 19.66
N TRP A 328 0.79 -2.32 19.65
CA TRP A 328 1.76 -1.65 20.52
C TRP A 328 2.03 -0.21 20.08
N LEU A 329 1.90 0.74 21.01
CA LEU A 329 2.43 2.10 20.91
C LEU A 329 3.82 2.22 21.54
N GLN A 330 4.07 1.44 22.60
CA GLN A 330 5.35 1.38 23.30
C GLN A 330 5.61 -0.04 23.80
N VAL A 331 6.81 -0.56 23.49
CA VAL A 331 7.31 -1.88 23.91
C VAL A 331 8.46 -1.74 24.91
N MET A 332 8.77 -2.83 25.60
CA MET A 332 9.90 -2.90 26.53
C MET A 332 11.23 -3.22 25.84
N SER A 333 12.33 -3.07 26.59
CA SER A 333 13.67 -3.44 26.16
C SER A 333 14.47 -3.99 27.33
N ASP A 334 15.41 -4.89 27.04
CA ASP A 334 16.28 -5.50 28.04
C ASP A 334 17.04 -4.44 28.86
N SER A 335 17.32 -4.72 30.13
CA SER A 335 17.95 -3.76 31.04
C SER A 335 18.94 -4.43 31.98
N GLU A 336 20.09 -3.78 32.14
CA GLU A 336 21.17 -4.19 33.05
C GLU A 336 21.37 -3.09 34.09
N VAL A 337 21.11 -3.42 35.36
CA VAL A 337 20.88 -2.43 36.42
C VAL A 337 21.60 -2.85 37.70
N GLU A 338 22.17 -1.90 38.45
CA GLU A 338 22.91 -2.21 39.69
C GLU A 338 21.97 -2.63 40.83
N ILE A 339 22.42 -3.53 41.71
CA ILE A 339 21.70 -3.87 42.94
C ILE A 339 21.38 -2.61 43.76
N SER A 340 20.29 -2.62 44.52
CA SER A 340 19.78 -1.52 45.35
C SER A 340 19.33 -0.26 44.61
N SER A 341 19.45 -0.22 43.28
CA SER A 341 18.90 0.86 42.46
C SER A 341 17.45 0.57 42.04
N GLU A 342 16.94 1.31 41.05
CA GLU A 342 15.55 1.25 40.61
C GLU A 342 15.43 0.91 39.13
N LEU A 343 14.48 0.04 38.78
CA LEU A 343 14.06 -0.23 37.41
C LEU A 343 12.75 0.51 37.10
N GLN A 344 12.64 1.07 35.89
CA GLN A 344 11.37 1.56 35.35
C GLN A 344 11.17 1.13 33.90
N TRP A 345 10.13 0.34 33.64
CA TRP A 345 9.67 -0.02 32.30
C TRP A 345 8.28 0.54 32.02
N SER A 346 7.96 0.75 30.75
CA SER A 346 6.65 1.24 30.31
C SER A 346 6.23 0.57 29.01
N CYS A 347 4.96 0.22 28.91
CA CYS A 347 4.32 -0.31 27.72
C CYS A 347 2.94 0.35 27.54
N ALA A 348 2.54 0.54 26.30
CA ALA A 348 1.27 1.15 25.94
C ALA A 348 0.73 0.53 24.65
N ALA A 349 -0.58 0.29 24.59
CA ALA A 349 -1.23 -0.31 23.43
C ALA A 349 -2.52 0.43 23.06
N ALA A 350 -2.81 0.50 21.76
CA ALA A 350 -4.07 0.98 21.21
C ALA A 350 -4.99 -0.20 20.86
N GLY A 351 -6.30 0.04 20.78
CA GLY A 351 -7.30 -0.97 20.42
C GLY A 351 -8.71 -0.49 20.72
N LYS A 352 -9.73 -1.10 20.09
CA LYS A 352 -11.15 -0.79 20.30
C LYS A 352 -11.93 -2.11 20.47
N PRO A 353 -12.35 -2.47 21.70
CA PRO A 353 -12.23 -1.70 22.96
C PRO A 353 -10.79 -1.50 23.45
N ARG A 354 -10.57 -0.49 24.30
CA ARG A 354 -9.25 -0.17 24.86
C ARG A 354 -8.65 -1.41 25.55
N PRO A 355 -7.41 -1.81 25.21
CA PRO A 355 -6.79 -2.97 25.82
C PRO A 355 -6.48 -2.75 27.31
N THR A 356 -6.63 -3.80 28.12
CA THR A 356 -6.12 -3.83 29.50
C THR A 356 -4.67 -4.27 29.49
N ILE A 357 -3.85 -3.68 30.36
CA ILE A 357 -2.42 -3.99 30.47
C ILE A 357 -2.15 -4.69 31.80
N HIS A 358 -1.45 -5.82 31.75
CA HIS A 358 -0.96 -6.54 32.92
C HIS A 358 0.45 -7.11 32.68
N TRP A 359 1.11 -7.54 33.75
CA TRP A 359 2.52 -7.91 33.72
C TRP A 359 2.72 -9.35 34.15
N LEU A 360 3.63 -10.03 33.46
CA LEU A 360 4.11 -11.36 33.80
C LEU A 360 5.58 -11.30 34.16
N ARG A 361 5.99 -12.19 35.05
CA ARG A 361 7.38 -12.49 35.36
C ARG A 361 7.59 -13.99 35.26
N ASN A 362 8.54 -14.40 34.42
CA ASN A 362 8.83 -15.80 34.11
C ASN A 362 7.57 -16.62 33.76
N GLY A 363 6.70 -16.05 32.92
CA GLY A 363 5.46 -16.69 32.46
C GLY A 363 4.33 -16.76 33.49
N GLN A 364 4.47 -16.13 34.66
CA GLN A 364 3.45 -16.08 35.72
C GLN A 364 3.02 -14.63 36.02
N PRO A 365 1.79 -14.38 36.49
CA PRO A 365 1.34 -13.04 36.87
C PRO A 365 2.30 -12.38 37.88
N LEU A 366 2.72 -11.15 37.60
CA LEU A 366 3.61 -10.41 38.50
C LEU A 366 2.86 -10.02 39.78
N ILE A 367 3.40 -10.43 40.93
CA ILE A 367 2.85 -10.09 42.25
C ILE A 367 3.26 -8.65 42.61
N THR A 368 2.28 -7.79 42.86
CA THR A 368 2.47 -6.37 43.21
C THR A 368 2.37 -6.18 44.72
N GLN A 369 3.47 -6.38 45.43
CA GLN A 369 3.62 -6.12 46.86
C GLN A 369 4.99 -5.47 47.12
N ASP A 370 5.07 -4.64 48.16
CA ASP A 370 6.29 -3.96 48.62
C ASP A 370 6.96 -3.05 47.56
N ARG A 371 8.13 -3.48 47.06
CA ARG A 371 9.05 -2.70 46.21
C ARG A 371 8.65 -2.65 44.73
N VAL A 372 7.57 -3.33 44.34
CA VAL A 372 7.10 -3.49 42.96
C VAL A 372 5.78 -2.75 42.76
N GLU A 373 5.78 -1.71 41.93
CA GLU A 373 4.63 -0.88 41.61
C GLU A 373 4.24 -0.99 40.13
N VAL A 374 2.94 -1.15 39.86
CA VAL A 374 2.39 -1.14 38.50
C VAL A 374 1.30 -0.09 38.39
N ASN A 375 1.46 0.86 37.46
CA ASN A 375 0.46 1.92 37.22
C ASN A 375 0.39 2.29 35.74
N ASN A 376 -0.80 2.24 35.13
CA ASN A 376 -1.05 2.68 33.75
C ASN A 376 -0.04 2.16 32.71
N GLY A 377 0.31 0.86 32.77
CA GLY A 377 1.29 0.27 31.87
C GLY A 377 2.76 0.60 32.19
N ARG A 378 3.05 1.21 33.34
CA ARG A 378 4.41 1.38 33.88
C ARG A 378 4.66 0.37 35.01
N LEU A 379 5.81 -0.29 34.96
CA LEU A 379 6.35 -1.14 36.03
C LEU A 379 7.55 -0.42 36.66
N ARG A 380 7.55 -0.26 37.98
CA ARG A 380 8.66 0.27 38.77
C ARG A 380 9.07 -0.76 39.83
N ILE A 381 10.36 -1.07 39.91
CA ILE A 381 10.92 -1.93 40.96
C ILE A 381 12.00 -1.15 41.70
N SER A 382 11.75 -0.82 42.96
CA SER A 382 12.69 -0.09 43.82
C SER A 382 13.60 -1.07 44.56
N ASN A 383 14.79 -0.61 44.98
CA ASN A 383 15.74 -1.41 45.77
C ASN A 383 15.97 -2.82 45.19
N LEU A 384 16.41 -2.87 43.93
CA LEU A 384 16.60 -4.11 43.18
C LEU A 384 17.47 -5.12 43.94
N ALA A 385 17.03 -6.38 43.98
CA ALA A 385 17.77 -7.50 44.53
C ALA A 385 18.19 -8.47 43.41
N LEU A 386 19.21 -9.30 43.65
CA LEU A 386 19.66 -10.29 42.64
C LEU A 386 18.53 -11.21 42.18
N GLU A 387 17.64 -11.56 43.11
CA GLU A 387 16.46 -12.36 42.88
C GLU A 387 15.49 -11.75 41.89
N ASP A 388 15.57 -10.46 41.55
CA ASP A 388 14.65 -9.77 40.61
C ASP A 388 14.94 -10.04 39.14
N SER A 389 16.15 -10.50 38.86
CA SER A 389 16.57 -10.85 37.52
C SER A 389 15.62 -11.88 36.91
N GLY A 390 15.42 -11.80 35.60
CA GLY A 390 14.56 -12.74 34.87
C GLY A 390 13.87 -12.13 33.67
N MET A 391 12.96 -12.91 33.08
CA MET A 391 12.14 -12.48 31.95
C MET A 391 10.83 -11.85 32.42
N TYR A 392 10.52 -10.68 31.90
CA TYR A 392 9.25 -10.01 32.13
C TYR A 392 8.48 -9.87 30.83
N GLN A 393 7.15 -9.93 30.90
CA GLN A 393 6.28 -9.64 29.77
C GLN A 393 5.21 -8.63 30.15
N CYS A 394 5.05 -7.60 29.33
CA CYS A 394 3.87 -6.76 29.34
C CYS A 394 2.85 -7.35 28.36
N VAL A 395 1.61 -7.52 28.83
CA VAL A 395 0.52 -8.16 28.10
C VAL A 395 -0.60 -7.14 27.93
N ALA A 396 -0.99 -6.88 26.67
CA ALA A 396 -2.12 -6.02 26.34
C ALA A 396 -3.24 -6.84 25.69
N GLU A 397 -4.44 -6.80 26.25
CA GLU A 397 -5.55 -7.67 25.85
C GLU A 397 -6.87 -6.90 25.69
N ASN A 398 -7.62 -7.25 24.65
CA ASN A 398 -9.05 -6.96 24.58
C ASN A 398 -9.80 -8.19 24.04
N LYS A 399 -11.14 -8.09 23.93
CA LYS A 399 -11.99 -9.20 23.44
C LYS A 399 -11.67 -9.70 22.02
N HIS A 400 -10.79 -9.03 21.28
CA HIS A 400 -10.40 -9.35 19.91
C HIS A 400 -8.95 -9.87 19.79
N GLY A 401 -8.15 -9.81 20.84
CA GLY A 401 -6.81 -10.37 20.82
C GLY A 401 -5.94 -9.97 21.99
N THR A 402 -4.75 -10.59 22.05
CA THR A 402 -3.73 -10.36 23.08
C THR A 402 -2.38 -10.23 22.42
N ILE A 403 -1.61 -9.22 22.81
CA ILE A 403 -0.23 -8.99 22.34
C ILE A 403 0.73 -8.96 23.53
N TYR A 404 1.98 -9.33 23.28
CA TYR A 404 3.03 -9.48 24.29
C TYR A 404 4.25 -8.64 23.90
N SER A 405 4.91 -8.05 24.89
CA SER A 405 6.23 -7.46 24.79
C SER A 405 7.08 -8.07 25.89
N ASN A 406 8.30 -8.52 25.61
CA ASN A 406 9.18 -9.18 26.58
C ASN A 406 10.50 -8.41 26.77
N ALA A 407 11.07 -8.48 27.98
CA ALA A 407 12.37 -7.91 28.30
C ALA A 407 13.08 -8.72 29.40
N GLU A 408 14.41 -8.78 29.32
CA GLU A 408 15.29 -9.39 30.31
C GLU A 408 15.80 -8.33 31.32
N LEU A 409 15.68 -8.60 32.62
CA LEU A 409 16.32 -7.81 33.68
C LEU A 409 17.56 -8.53 34.21
N ARG A 410 18.71 -7.85 34.23
CA ARG A 410 19.97 -8.33 34.82
C ARG A 410 20.43 -7.41 35.95
N VAL A 411 20.51 -7.93 37.18
CA VAL A 411 20.98 -7.17 38.34
C VAL A 411 22.47 -7.40 38.59
N GLN A 412 23.29 -6.34 38.64
CA GLN A 412 24.76 -6.41 38.74
C GLN A 412 25.30 -6.17 40.17
N VAL A 413 26.39 -6.88 40.54
CA VAL A 413 27.16 -6.71 41.80
C VAL A 413 28.69 -6.79 41.55
N GLN A 414 29.49 -5.97 42.25
CA GLN A 414 30.96 -5.91 42.07
C GLN A 414 31.70 -5.37 43.32
N ALA A 415 32.81 -6.01 43.74
CA ALA A 415 33.73 -5.50 44.77
C ALA A 415 34.61 -4.34 44.23
N PRO A 416 35.14 -3.43 45.08
CA PRO A 416 35.88 -2.27 44.61
C PRO A 416 37.15 -2.66 43.84
N ASP A 417 37.33 -2.13 42.63
CA ASP A 417 38.49 -2.36 41.77
C ASP A 417 39.04 -1.04 41.21
N PHE A 418 40.37 -0.87 41.30
CA PHE A 418 41.12 0.29 40.79
C PHE A 418 41.92 0.00 39.52
N ARG A 419 41.90 -1.22 38.97
CA ARG A 419 42.71 -1.58 37.79
C ARG A 419 42.47 -0.68 36.58
N LEU A 420 41.22 -0.30 36.33
CA LEU A 420 40.86 0.58 35.21
C LEU A 420 40.98 2.07 35.56
N ASN A 421 40.80 2.44 36.84
CA ASN A 421 40.80 3.83 37.31
C ASN A 421 41.77 4.04 38.49
N PRO A 422 43.08 3.78 38.34
CA PRO A 422 44.02 3.98 39.44
C PRO A 422 44.20 5.48 39.74
N VAL A 423 44.50 5.81 41.00
CA VAL A 423 44.95 7.16 41.36
C VAL A 423 46.23 7.48 40.55
N ARG A 424 46.30 8.69 40.00
CA ARG A 424 47.43 9.11 39.16
C ARG A 424 48.74 8.95 39.92
N ARG A 425 49.68 8.20 39.32
CA ARG A 425 50.98 7.85 39.94
C ARG A 425 51.81 9.08 40.33
N LEU A 426 51.82 10.11 39.49
CA LEU A 426 52.50 11.38 39.72
C LEU A 426 51.51 12.52 39.45
N VAL A 427 51.41 13.45 40.39
CA VAL A 427 50.54 14.62 40.35
C VAL A 427 51.41 15.85 40.58
N PRO A 428 51.80 16.59 39.52
CA PRO A 428 52.59 17.79 39.68
C PRO A 428 51.69 18.96 40.14
N ALA A 429 52.27 19.93 40.86
CA ALA A 429 51.56 21.12 41.34
C ALA A 429 52.47 22.35 41.42
N ALA A 430 51.94 23.53 41.11
CA ALA A 430 52.69 24.78 41.16
C ALA A 430 52.72 25.36 42.58
N ARG A 431 53.86 25.94 42.96
CA ARG A 431 54.04 26.61 44.25
C ARG A 431 53.04 27.77 44.41
N GLY A 432 52.32 27.80 45.53
CA GLY A 432 51.27 28.78 45.83
C GLY A 432 49.92 28.47 45.18
N GLY A 433 49.82 27.42 44.36
CA GLY A 433 48.59 26.97 43.71
C GLY A 433 47.76 25.99 44.54
N GLN A 434 46.91 25.22 43.87
CA GLN A 434 46.05 24.17 44.44
C GLN A 434 46.11 22.90 43.58
N VAL A 435 45.79 21.73 44.15
CA VAL A 435 45.85 20.44 43.47
C VAL A 435 44.67 19.55 43.85
N LYS A 436 44.19 18.77 42.87
CA LYS A 436 43.09 17.82 42.99
C LYS A 436 43.59 16.39 42.75
N MET A 437 43.24 15.45 43.62
CA MET A 437 43.45 14.01 43.43
C MET A 437 42.11 13.29 43.49
N GLU A 438 41.76 12.55 42.44
CA GLU A 438 40.47 11.84 42.34
C GLU A 438 40.58 10.36 42.68
N CYS A 439 39.55 9.81 43.33
CA CYS A 439 39.41 8.39 43.64
C CYS A 439 38.06 7.85 43.14
N LYS A 440 38.08 7.00 42.11
CA LYS A 440 36.87 6.49 41.42
C LYS A 440 36.95 4.99 41.11
N PRO A 441 36.89 4.11 42.14
CA PRO A 441 36.89 2.66 41.91
C PRO A 441 35.61 2.21 41.19
N ARG A 442 35.68 1.08 40.49
CA ARG A 442 34.47 0.37 40.03
C ARG A 442 33.96 -0.53 41.14
N ALA A 443 32.73 -0.33 41.60
CA ALA A 443 32.09 -1.19 42.60
C ALA A 443 30.56 -1.00 42.58
N ALA A 444 29.83 -2.09 42.84
CA ALA A 444 28.38 -2.11 43.02
C ALA A 444 28.04 -3.04 44.20
N PRO A 445 27.50 -2.53 45.33
CA PRO A 445 27.10 -1.15 45.58
C PRO A 445 28.24 -0.17 45.74
N LYS A 446 27.88 1.12 45.72
CA LYS A 446 28.78 2.26 45.91
C LYS A 446 29.64 2.08 47.18
N PRO A 447 30.97 2.18 47.07
CA PRO A 447 31.86 1.96 48.21
C PRO A 447 32.02 3.22 49.06
N THR A 448 32.40 3.04 50.33
CA THR A 448 32.92 4.11 51.20
C THR A 448 34.37 4.43 50.83
N LEU A 449 34.72 5.71 50.74
CA LEU A 449 36.03 6.19 50.27
C LEU A 449 36.74 7.04 51.32
N PHE A 450 38.06 6.90 51.44
CA PHE A 450 38.89 7.74 52.31
C PHE A 450 40.35 7.82 51.83
N TRP A 451 41.06 8.88 52.25
CA TRP A 451 42.45 9.18 51.84
C TRP A 451 43.43 9.17 53.00
N SER A 452 44.66 8.71 52.76
CA SER A 452 45.79 8.84 53.70
C SER A 452 47.00 9.51 53.05
N ARG A 453 47.86 10.12 53.87
CA ARG A 453 49.21 10.57 53.49
C ARG A 453 50.22 9.79 54.34
N GLY A 454 51.00 8.92 53.69
CA GLY A 454 51.77 7.92 54.43
C GLY A 454 50.85 7.04 55.29
N THR A 455 51.05 7.04 56.61
CA THR A 455 50.22 6.31 57.59
C THR A 455 49.11 7.14 58.21
N GLU A 456 49.03 8.45 57.93
CA GLU A 456 48.10 9.38 58.55
C GLU A 456 46.82 9.49 57.71
N LEU A 457 45.65 9.31 58.33
CA LEU A 457 44.35 9.52 57.68
C LEU A 457 44.09 11.01 57.50
N LEU A 458 43.75 11.42 56.27
CA LEU A 458 43.46 12.82 55.97
C LEU A 458 42.03 13.18 56.36
N THR A 459 41.89 14.30 57.06
CA THR A 459 40.61 14.90 57.46
C THR A 459 40.52 16.34 56.95
N ASN A 460 39.30 16.88 56.91
CA ASN A 460 39.06 18.23 56.39
C ASN A 460 39.70 19.29 57.29
N SER A 461 40.40 20.25 56.67
CA SER A 461 41.06 21.40 57.31
C SER A 461 40.99 22.64 56.41
N THR A 462 41.58 23.76 56.84
CA THR A 462 41.62 24.99 56.03
C THR A 462 42.41 24.86 54.72
N ARG A 463 43.31 23.85 54.61
CA ARG A 463 44.11 23.59 53.41
C ARG A 463 43.79 22.27 52.72
N ILE A 464 43.08 21.34 53.37
CA ILE A 464 42.79 20.01 52.84
C ILE A 464 41.28 19.75 52.86
N THR A 465 40.73 19.25 51.76
CA THR A 465 39.32 18.85 51.70
C THR A 465 39.17 17.49 51.02
N VAL A 466 38.53 16.55 51.70
CA VAL A 466 38.14 15.23 51.21
C VAL A 466 36.62 15.18 51.07
N THR A 467 36.14 14.91 49.86
CA THR A 467 34.71 14.86 49.55
C THR A 467 34.15 13.43 49.66
N PRO A 468 32.84 13.25 49.92
CA PRO A 468 32.22 11.92 50.01
C PRO A 468 32.29 11.07 48.73
N ASP A 469 32.43 11.71 47.56
CA ASP A 469 32.67 11.07 46.27
C ASP A 469 34.16 10.74 46.01
N GLY A 470 35.04 10.98 47.00
CA GLY A 470 36.42 10.51 46.98
C GLY A 470 37.45 11.48 46.40
N VAL A 471 37.16 12.78 46.31
CA VAL A 471 38.11 13.79 45.80
C VAL A 471 38.88 14.42 46.95
N LEU A 472 40.22 14.50 46.82
CA LEU A 472 41.13 15.19 47.72
C LEU A 472 41.61 16.51 47.08
N TRP A 473 41.38 17.62 47.76
CA TRP A 473 41.89 18.95 47.43
C TRP A 473 42.96 19.40 48.43
N ILE A 474 44.05 19.99 47.92
CA ILE A 474 45.10 20.63 48.73
C ILE A 474 45.36 22.04 48.19
N TYR A 475 45.25 23.06 49.07
CA TYR A 475 45.37 24.48 48.73
C TYR A 475 46.67 25.11 49.26
N ASN A 476 47.12 26.18 48.60
CA ASN A 476 48.35 26.94 48.91
C ASN A 476 49.59 26.04 49.02
N ILE A 477 49.94 25.41 47.89
CA ILE A 477 50.92 24.34 47.84
C ILE A 477 52.33 24.84 48.13
N SER A 478 52.99 24.15 49.03
CA SER A 478 54.36 24.38 49.46
C SER A 478 55.22 23.15 49.19
N ARG A 479 56.56 23.29 49.18
CA ARG A 479 57.47 22.15 49.00
C ARG A 479 57.32 21.07 50.08
N SER A 480 56.74 21.38 51.24
CA SER A 480 56.46 20.39 52.30
C SER A 480 55.24 19.51 52.05
N ASP A 481 54.41 19.81 51.05
CA ASP A 481 53.23 18.99 50.72
C ASP A 481 53.57 17.82 49.77
N GLU A 482 54.77 17.82 49.18
CA GLU A 482 55.32 16.77 48.32
C GLU A 482 55.38 15.42 49.07
N GLY A 483 54.84 14.35 48.46
CA GLY A 483 54.68 13.08 49.18
C GLY A 483 53.70 12.10 48.55
N LYS A 484 53.52 10.92 49.18
CA LYS A 484 52.61 9.86 48.71
C LYS A 484 51.24 9.95 49.38
N TYR A 485 50.19 9.82 48.58
CA TYR A 485 48.78 9.86 48.99
C TYR A 485 48.05 8.62 48.49
N THR A 486 47.31 7.94 49.37
CA THR A 486 46.63 6.68 49.06
C THR A 486 45.13 6.81 49.29
N CYS A 487 44.32 6.44 48.31
CA CYS A 487 42.87 6.29 48.46
C CYS A 487 42.50 4.83 48.74
N PHE A 488 41.53 4.62 49.62
CA PHE A 488 40.96 3.33 49.96
C PHE A 488 39.46 3.31 49.65
N ALA A 489 38.97 2.17 49.18
CA ALA A 489 37.57 1.93 48.87
C ALA A 489 37.08 0.61 49.47
N GLU A 490 35.88 0.63 50.04
CA GLU A 490 35.28 -0.52 50.71
C GLU A 490 33.78 -0.62 50.42
N ASN A 491 33.31 -1.79 50.02
CA ASN A 491 31.90 -2.18 50.09
C ASN A 491 31.79 -3.56 50.77
N TYR A 492 30.58 -4.08 50.97
CA TYR A 492 30.40 -5.35 51.68
C TYR A 492 31.00 -6.58 50.96
N LEU A 493 31.36 -6.46 49.67
CA LEU A 493 32.00 -7.52 48.89
C LEU A 493 33.53 -7.48 48.99
N GLY A 494 34.15 -6.37 49.43
CA GLY A 494 35.60 -6.30 49.60
C GLY A 494 36.19 -4.89 49.70
N LYS A 495 37.53 -4.83 49.77
CA LYS A 495 38.32 -3.60 49.88
C LYS A 495 39.40 -3.52 48.80
N ALA A 496 39.70 -2.32 48.32
CA ALA A 496 40.84 -2.05 47.44
C ALA A 496 41.44 -0.67 47.73
N ASN A 497 42.66 -0.41 47.23
CA ASN A 497 43.32 0.89 47.37
C ASN A 497 44.14 1.25 46.13
N SER A 498 44.51 2.54 46.02
CA SER A 498 45.36 3.05 44.96
C SER A 498 46.16 4.27 45.43
N THR A 499 47.42 4.39 45.02
CA THR A 499 48.39 5.39 45.54
C THR A 499 48.94 6.29 44.43
N GLY A 500 49.02 7.59 44.71
CA GLY A 500 49.67 8.61 43.88
C GLY A 500 50.75 9.41 44.63
N HIS A 501 51.57 10.16 43.91
CA HIS A 501 52.65 10.99 44.45
C HIS A 501 52.50 12.45 44.01
N LEU A 502 52.42 13.40 44.95
CA LEU A 502 52.37 14.83 44.70
C LEU A 502 53.80 15.40 44.56
N SER A 503 54.09 16.18 43.52
CA SER A 503 55.41 16.83 43.29
C SER A 503 55.26 18.33 43.01
N VAL A 504 56.12 19.18 43.58
CA VAL A 504 55.94 20.65 43.59
C VAL A 504 56.92 21.38 42.65
N ARG A 505 56.43 22.34 41.85
CA ARG A 505 57.14 23.02 40.73
C ARG A 505 57.07 24.55 40.80
N ASP A 506 57.94 25.24 40.06
CA ASP A 506 57.95 26.71 39.95
C ASP A 506 56.81 27.24 39.06
N ALA A 507 56.42 28.51 39.26
CA ALA A 507 55.22 29.11 38.69
C ALA A 507 55.47 29.93 37.39
N THR A 508 54.47 29.95 36.51
CA THR A 508 54.46 30.60 35.19
C THR A 508 54.20 32.11 35.27
N LYS A 509 54.83 32.91 34.39
CA LYS A 509 54.68 34.38 34.34
C LYS A 509 54.70 34.94 32.91
N ILE A 510 53.83 35.89 32.58
CA ILE A 510 53.85 36.64 31.30
C ILE A 510 54.98 37.67 31.30
N THR A 511 55.79 37.70 30.25
CA THR A 511 56.95 38.59 30.09
C THR A 511 56.71 39.68 29.02
N LEU A 512 55.80 39.48 28.06
CA LEU A 512 55.35 40.49 27.08
C LEU A 512 53.85 40.36 26.82
N ALA A 513 53.11 41.48 26.85
CA ALA A 513 51.66 41.52 26.69
C ALA A 513 51.22 42.17 25.36
N PRO A 514 50.03 41.81 24.81
CA PRO A 514 49.55 42.33 23.53
C PRO A 514 49.04 43.79 23.58
N SER A 515 48.94 44.43 22.41
CA SER A 515 48.47 45.83 22.22
C SER A 515 47.23 45.93 21.31
N ASN A 516 46.45 47.01 21.41
CA ASN A 516 45.21 47.21 20.63
C ASN A 516 45.47 47.43 19.12
N ALA A 517 44.52 47.07 18.24
CA ALA A 517 44.63 47.21 16.77
C ALA A 517 43.28 47.47 16.05
N ASP A 518 43.32 48.03 14.83
CA ASP A 518 42.15 48.31 13.96
C ASP A 518 42.39 47.81 12.52
N ILE A 519 41.43 47.11 11.90
CA ILE A 519 41.52 46.57 10.52
C ILE A 519 40.20 46.66 9.72
N ASN A 520 40.25 46.52 8.39
CA ASN A 520 39.05 46.27 7.56
C ASN A 520 38.75 44.76 7.46
N GLN A 521 37.48 44.39 7.22
CA GLN A 521 37.10 43.00 6.94
C GLN A 521 37.88 42.51 5.71
N GLY A 522 38.59 41.39 5.85
CA GLY A 522 39.51 40.89 4.83
C GLY A 522 41.00 41.05 5.15
N GLU A 523 41.37 41.98 6.04
CA GLU A 523 42.77 42.27 6.38
C GLU A 523 43.30 41.39 7.52
N ASN A 524 44.62 41.35 7.70
CA ASN A 524 45.26 40.57 8.76
C ASN A 524 45.67 41.46 9.95
N ALA A 525 45.56 40.97 11.18
CA ALA A 525 46.06 41.61 12.40
C ALA A 525 47.07 40.71 13.15
N SER A 526 47.95 41.29 13.98
CA SER A 526 48.91 40.52 14.80
C SER A 526 48.98 41.03 16.24
N LEU A 527 48.94 40.11 17.22
CA LEU A 527 48.97 40.37 18.66
C LEU A 527 50.09 39.56 19.32
N GLN A 528 50.95 40.19 20.11
CA GLN A 528 52.16 39.56 20.67
C GLN A 528 51.99 39.10 22.12
N CYS A 529 52.55 37.95 22.51
CA CYS A 529 52.49 37.44 23.90
C CYS A 529 53.62 36.46 24.26
N HIS A 530 54.43 36.76 25.28
CA HIS A 530 55.58 35.94 25.70
C HIS A 530 55.53 35.60 27.21
N ALA A 531 56.18 34.50 27.66
CA ALA A 531 56.15 34.04 29.06
C ALA A 531 57.41 33.26 29.53
N SER A 532 57.51 33.00 30.85
CA SER A 532 58.56 32.19 31.53
C SER A 532 57.95 31.14 32.48
N HIS A 533 58.58 29.97 32.65
CA HIS A 533 58.07 28.83 33.45
C HIS A 533 59.21 27.94 34.03
N ASP A 534 58.85 26.89 34.78
CA ASP A 534 59.77 25.83 35.23
C ASP A 534 60.32 25.02 34.04
N PRO A 535 61.65 24.90 33.83
CA PRO A 535 62.23 24.25 32.65
C PRO A 535 61.91 22.76 32.49
N THR A 536 61.42 22.11 33.55
CA THR A 536 61.03 20.69 33.51
C THR A 536 59.58 20.47 33.05
N MET A 537 58.86 21.54 32.74
CA MET A 537 57.46 21.53 32.34
C MET A 537 57.29 22.13 30.96
N ASP A 538 56.39 21.57 30.17
CA ASP A 538 56.04 22.14 28.87
C ASP A 538 55.16 23.38 29.06
N LEU A 539 55.48 24.44 28.34
CA LEU A 539 54.71 25.67 28.29
C LEU A 539 53.89 25.73 27.01
N THR A 540 52.61 26.00 27.14
CA THR A 540 51.68 26.21 26.02
C THR A 540 51.08 27.61 26.08
N PHE A 541 50.75 28.15 24.92
CA PHE A 541 50.02 29.41 24.81
C PHE A 541 48.66 29.15 24.20
N THR A 542 47.62 29.66 24.84
CA THR A 542 46.26 29.68 24.31
C THR A 542 45.78 31.12 24.23
N TRP A 543 44.87 31.37 23.30
CA TRP A 543 44.23 32.67 23.15
C TRP A 543 42.74 32.53 23.32
N SER A 544 42.09 33.58 23.77
CA SER A 544 40.63 33.68 23.83
C SER A 544 40.16 35.03 23.29
N LEU A 545 38.99 35.05 22.66
CA LEU A 545 38.28 36.26 22.24
C LEU A 545 37.06 36.44 23.13
N ASN A 546 36.99 37.57 23.85
CA ASN A 546 35.92 37.88 24.81
C ASN A 546 35.69 36.77 25.85
N GLY A 547 36.75 36.05 26.23
CA GLY A 547 36.71 34.93 27.17
C GLY A 547 36.45 33.55 26.56
N VAL A 548 36.21 33.46 25.25
CA VAL A 548 36.02 32.19 24.53
C VAL A 548 37.35 31.71 23.93
N PRO A 549 37.84 30.50 24.24
CA PRO A 549 39.08 29.97 23.68
C PRO A 549 39.05 29.91 22.14
N LEU A 550 40.16 30.29 21.51
CA LEU A 550 40.36 30.23 20.07
C LEU A 550 40.97 28.88 19.68
N ASP A 551 40.41 28.26 18.65
CA ASP A 551 41.06 27.13 17.98
C ASP A 551 42.09 27.67 16.98
N LEU A 552 43.35 27.29 17.18
CA LEU A 552 44.49 27.73 16.35
C LEU A 552 44.94 26.63 15.37
N GLU A 553 44.34 25.44 15.43
CA GLU A 553 44.70 24.27 14.62
C GLU A 553 43.69 23.99 13.50
N GLU A 554 42.59 24.75 13.41
CA GLU A 554 41.61 24.62 12.34
C GLU A 554 42.28 24.77 10.94
N PRO A 555 42.18 23.75 10.07
CA PRO A 555 42.67 23.87 8.70
C PRO A 555 41.89 24.99 7.98
N ASN A 556 42.62 26.00 7.48
CA ASN A 556 42.08 27.24 6.91
C ASN A 556 41.42 28.21 7.91
N GLY A 557 41.67 28.05 9.21
CA GLY A 557 41.19 28.97 10.24
C GLY A 557 41.72 30.40 10.08
N HIS A 558 40.95 31.36 10.63
CA HIS A 558 41.33 32.77 10.66
C HIS A 558 42.40 33.09 11.69
N TYR A 559 42.73 32.17 12.60
CA TYR A 559 43.73 32.39 13.64
C TYR A 559 44.96 31.53 13.34
N ARG A 560 46.16 32.12 13.44
CA ARG A 560 47.43 31.43 13.24
C ARG A 560 48.41 31.81 14.33
N ARG A 561 49.14 30.82 14.83
CA ARG A 561 50.29 31.06 15.69
C ARG A 561 51.51 31.42 14.84
N MET A 562 52.30 32.40 15.25
CA MET A 562 53.63 32.60 14.65
C MET A 562 54.60 31.54 15.18
N GLU A 563 55.30 30.85 14.28
CA GLU A 563 56.39 29.93 14.65
C GLU A 563 57.53 30.72 15.30
N GLY A 564 57.92 30.32 16.51
CA GLY A 564 58.91 31.02 17.32
C GLY A 564 59.49 30.12 18.41
N LYS A 565 60.28 30.70 19.32
CA LYS A 565 60.82 30.00 20.51
C LYS A 565 59.66 29.53 21.41
N GLU A 566 59.89 28.50 22.22
CA GLU A 566 58.89 27.93 23.15
C GLU A 566 58.27 28.97 24.12
N THR A 567 58.97 30.08 24.37
CA THR A 567 58.51 31.18 25.23
C THR A 567 57.69 32.26 24.50
N ILE A 568 57.36 32.06 23.22
CA ILE A 568 56.65 33.00 22.34
C ILE A 568 55.30 32.39 21.90
N GLY A 569 54.24 33.17 22.08
CA GLY A 569 52.84 32.80 21.82
C GLY A 569 52.08 33.82 20.98
N ASP A 570 52.73 34.44 19.99
CA ASP A 570 52.12 35.48 19.15
C ASP A 570 50.98 34.93 18.26
N LEU A 571 49.90 35.72 18.16
CA LEU A 571 48.71 35.44 17.37
C LEU A 571 48.65 36.31 16.12
N VAL A 572 48.29 35.71 14.99
CA VAL A 572 47.96 36.37 13.73
C VAL A 572 46.51 36.05 13.38
N ILE A 573 45.72 37.07 13.10
CA ILE A 573 44.34 36.95 12.63
C ILE A 573 44.39 37.22 11.13
N VAL A 574 44.07 36.22 10.31
CA VAL A 574 44.09 36.25 8.86
C VAL A 574 42.68 36.47 8.35
N ASN A 575 42.49 37.34 7.34
CA ASN A 575 41.19 37.60 6.73
C ASN A 575 40.11 37.99 7.77
N GLY A 576 40.36 39.07 8.52
CA GLY A 576 39.53 39.51 9.64
C GLY A 576 38.05 39.64 9.29
N GLN A 577 37.18 39.19 10.19
CA GLN A 577 35.72 39.27 10.07
C GLN A 577 35.19 40.18 11.18
N LEU A 578 33.97 40.73 11.02
CA LEU A 578 33.36 41.58 12.04
C LEU A 578 33.23 40.88 13.40
N SER A 579 33.00 39.57 13.40
CA SER A 579 32.97 38.72 14.60
C SER A 579 34.31 38.65 15.34
N HIS A 580 35.43 38.97 14.69
CA HIS A 580 36.75 38.98 15.32
C HIS A 580 37.01 40.24 16.14
N ALA A 581 36.14 41.26 16.05
CA ALA A 581 36.26 42.43 16.90
C ALA A 581 35.99 42.07 18.37
N GLY A 582 36.84 42.56 19.28
CA GLY A 582 36.70 42.25 20.70
C GLY A 582 38.01 42.27 21.47
N THR A 583 37.97 41.74 22.69
CA THR A 583 39.12 41.69 23.59
C THR A 583 39.77 40.31 23.52
N TYR A 584 40.98 40.25 23.00
CA TYR A 584 41.82 39.07 22.94
C TYR A 584 42.60 38.92 24.25
N THR A 585 42.62 37.72 24.82
CA THR A 585 43.38 37.38 26.02
C THR A 585 44.28 36.20 25.75
N CYS A 586 45.58 36.41 25.92
CA CYS A 586 46.61 35.38 25.90
C CYS A 586 46.72 34.71 27.27
N MET A 587 46.87 33.39 27.28
CA MET A 587 47.09 32.57 28.46
C MET A 587 48.31 31.67 28.23
N ALA A 588 49.35 31.85 29.03
CA ALA A 588 50.51 30.98 29.06
C ALA A 588 50.29 29.95 30.18
N GLN A 589 50.32 28.66 29.84
CA GLN A 589 49.88 27.57 30.70
C GLN A 589 50.91 26.43 30.73
N THR A 590 51.13 25.87 31.92
CA THR A 590 51.82 24.59 32.11
C THR A 590 50.82 23.54 32.58
N VAL A 591 51.27 22.30 32.77
CA VAL A 591 50.44 21.24 33.37
C VAL A 591 50.03 21.52 34.82
N VAL A 592 50.58 22.57 35.47
CA VAL A 592 50.35 22.87 36.89
C VAL A 592 49.78 24.26 37.19
N ASP A 593 49.95 25.25 36.30
CA ASP A 593 49.46 26.62 36.50
C ASP A 593 49.34 27.43 35.20
N SER A 594 48.93 28.70 35.29
CA SER A 594 48.79 29.60 34.15
C SER A 594 48.89 31.09 34.50
N ALA A 595 49.21 31.94 33.52
CA ALA A 595 49.24 33.40 33.61
C ALA A 595 48.60 34.05 32.36
N VAL A 596 47.99 35.25 32.48
CA VAL A 596 47.16 35.87 31.41
C VAL A 596 47.44 37.36 31.15
N ALA A 597 47.17 37.85 29.92
CA ALA A 597 47.20 39.27 29.51
C ALA A 597 46.28 39.57 28.28
N SER A 598 45.80 40.81 28.08
CA SER A 598 44.73 41.12 27.08
C SER A 598 44.92 42.41 26.25
N ALA A 599 44.29 42.47 25.06
CA ALA A 599 44.24 43.62 24.13
C ALA A 599 42.94 43.67 23.28
N LYS A 600 42.57 44.81 22.67
CA LYS A 600 41.32 45.02 21.90
C LYS A 600 41.53 45.19 20.38
N LEU A 601 40.70 44.52 19.56
CA LEU A 601 40.65 44.63 18.09
C LEU A 601 39.33 45.25 17.60
N VAL A 602 39.38 46.15 16.61
CA VAL A 602 38.20 46.67 15.88
C VAL A 602 38.25 46.26 14.41
N VAL A 603 37.11 45.89 13.82
CA VAL A 603 36.98 45.49 12.41
C VAL A 603 35.86 46.28 11.72
N ARG A 604 36.10 46.83 10.51
CA ARG A 604 35.10 47.55 9.68
C ARG A 604 34.52 46.66 8.57
N GLY A 605 33.23 46.76 8.22
CA GLY A 605 32.60 45.83 7.24
C GLY A 605 31.33 46.35 6.52
N PRO A 606 30.70 45.53 5.66
CA PRO A 606 29.41 45.81 5.04
C PRO A 606 28.31 46.03 6.08
N PRO A 607 27.21 46.74 5.77
CA PRO A 607 26.21 47.11 6.77
C PRO A 607 25.42 45.90 7.29
N GLY A 608 24.86 46.02 8.49
CA GLY A 608 23.93 45.04 9.06
C GLY A 608 22.54 45.08 8.41
N PRO A 609 21.68 44.09 8.72
CA PRO A 609 20.36 43.99 8.13
C PRO A 609 19.48 45.19 8.51
N PRO A 610 18.73 45.78 7.56
CA PRO A 610 17.76 46.84 7.85
C PRO A 610 16.65 46.35 8.80
N GLY A 611 16.19 47.23 9.68
CA GLY A 611 15.16 46.92 10.68
C GLY A 611 13.78 47.47 10.33
N GLY A 612 12.73 47.03 11.05
CA GLY A 612 11.42 47.69 10.99
C GLY A 612 10.72 47.67 9.63
N LEU A 613 10.97 46.63 8.82
CA LEU A 613 10.35 46.50 7.50
C LEU A 613 8.82 46.34 7.62
N VAL A 614 8.07 47.27 7.04
CA VAL A 614 6.61 47.29 7.00
C VAL A 614 6.07 47.55 5.61
N VAL A 615 4.91 46.97 5.32
CA VAL A 615 4.14 47.24 4.10
C VAL A 615 3.16 48.36 4.39
N THR A 616 3.14 49.41 3.57
CA THR A 616 2.32 50.61 3.80
C THR A 616 1.15 50.73 2.82
N ASN A 617 1.42 50.61 1.52
CA ASN A 617 0.40 50.66 0.47
C ASN A 617 0.45 49.39 -0.38
N VAL A 618 -0.72 48.92 -0.81
CA VAL A 618 -0.87 47.69 -1.59
C VAL A 618 -1.82 47.95 -2.75
N ASP A 619 -1.36 47.70 -3.97
CA ASP A 619 -2.15 47.71 -5.20
C ASP A 619 -2.26 46.29 -5.78
N ASP A 620 -2.85 46.16 -6.97
CA ASP A 620 -3.01 44.87 -7.65
C ASP A 620 -1.68 44.33 -8.21
N THR A 621 -0.76 45.22 -8.57
CA THR A 621 0.52 44.89 -9.20
C THR A 621 1.73 45.53 -8.51
N SER A 622 1.52 46.22 -7.39
CA SER A 622 2.62 46.89 -6.67
C SER A 622 2.38 46.99 -5.16
N VAL A 623 3.45 47.15 -4.39
CA VAL A 623 3.43 47.31 -2.93
C VAL A 623 4.46 48.36 -2.52
N GLU A 624 4.15 49.22 -1.56
CA GLU A 624 5.08 50.20 -0.99
C GLU A 624 5.64 49.72 0.36
N LEU A 625 6.96 49.68 0.47
CA LEU A 625 7.69 49.21 1.65
C LEU A 625 8.36 50.39 2.37
N ARG A 626 8.41 50.31 3.71
CA ARG A 626 9.19 51.21 4.57
C ARG A 626 10.07 50.42 5.54
N TRP A 627 11.25 50.92 5.85
CA TRP A 627 12.20 50.29 6.79
C TRP A 627 13.07 51.35 7.49
N SER A 628 13.85 50.90 8.47
CA SER A 628 14.87 51.68 9.19
C SER A 628 16.28 51.19 8.84
N HIS A 629 17.27 52.08 8.93
CA HIS A 629 18.66 51.76 8.62
C HIS A 629 19.22 50.67 9.55
N GLY A 630 20.05 49.78 8.99
CA GLY A 630 20.85 48.84 9.78
C GLY A 630 22.08 49.52 10.39
N TYR A 631 22.82 48.79 11.24
CA TYR A 631 24.11 49.26 11.74
C TYR A 631 25.11 49.37 10.58
N ASP A 632 25.87 50.45 10.50
CA ASP A 632 26.78 50.71 9.37
C ASP A 632 28.09 49.89 9.44
N ASN A 633 28.34 49.16 10.53
CA ASN A 633 29.56 48.41 10.77
C ASN A 633 30.83 49.25 10.55
N HIS A 634 30.77 50.50 11.04
CA HIS A 634 31.87 51.48 10.96
C HIS A 634 32.20 51.92 9.51
N SER A 635 31.26 51.75 8.56
CA SER A 635 31.34 52.23 7.17
C SER A 635 29.95 52.60 6.57
N PRO A 636 29.70 53.86 6.15
CA PRO A 636 28.34 54.36 5.81
C PRO A 636 27.58 53.58 4.74
N ILE A 637 26.25 53.41 4.90
CA ILE A 637 25.37 52.73 3.94
C ILE A 637 25.23 53.52 2.63
N GLY A 638 25.41 52.84 1.48
CA GLY A 638 25.37 53.41 0.13
C GLY A 638 24.08 53.16 -0.67
N LYS A 639 23.48 51.97 -0.63
CA LYS A 639 22.23 51.64 -1.38
C LYS A 639 21.48 50.42 -0.80
N TYR A 640 20.23 50.23 -1.22
CA TYR A 640 19.38 49.08 -0.87
C TYR A 640 18.94 48.21 -2.06
N VAL A 641 18.66 46.94 -1.79
CA VAL A 641 18.08 45.96 -2.72
C VAL A 641 16.89 45.26 -2.05
N ILE A 642 15.76 45.10 -2.76
CA ILE A 642 14.57 44.42 -2.24
C ILE A 642 14.44 43.02 -2.87
N LEU A 643 14.27 42.00 -2.02
CA LEU A 643 13.88 40.65 -2.41
C LEU A 643 12.40 40.41 -2.06
N GLY A 644 11.75 39.51 -2.80
CA GLY A 644 10.38 39.11 -2.53
C GLY A 644 10.12 37.65 -2.91
N ARG A 645 9.16 37.03 -2.24
CA ARG A 645 8.68 35.68 -2.53
C ARG A 645 7.16 35.62 -2.50
N SER A 646 6.59 34.73 -3.30
CA SER A 646 5.14 34.49 -3.35
C SER A 646 4.75 33.20 -2.65
N SER A 647 3.47 33.08 -2.25
CA SER A 647 2.90 31.84 -1.68
C SER A 647 2.95 30.62 -2.60
N GLN A 648 3.36 30.77 -3.87
CA GLN A 648 3.52 29.65 -4.80
C GLN A 648 4.97 29.19 -4.94
N THR A 649 5.90 30.12 -5.12
CA THR A 649 7.29 29.78 -5.47
C THR A 649 8.17 29.57 -4.25
N HIS A 650 7.87 30.18 -3.11
CA HIS A 650 8.63 30.12 -1.86
C HIS A 650 10.11 30.59 -1.91
N ASP A 651 10.68 30.79 -3.11
CA ASP A 651 12.02 31.34 -3.35
C ASP A 651 12.06 32.88 -3.31
N TRP A 652 13.12 33.42 -2.69
CA TRP A 652 13.44 34.85 -2.69
C TRP A 652 14.02 35.28 -4.04
N LYS A 653 13.39 36.25 -4.69
CA LYS A 653 13.85 36.82 -5.96
C LYS A 653 14.00 38.33 -5.84
N ARG A 654 14.99 38.90 -6.54
CA ARG A 654 15.14 40.35 -6.63
C ARG A 654 13.91 40.94 -7.29
N MET A 655 13.27 41.87 -6.59
CA MET A 655 12.07 42.52 -7.08
C MET A 655 12.42 43.72 -7.95
N ARG A 656 11.54 44.03 -8.90
CA ARG A 656 11.61 45.32 -9.60
C ARG A 656 11.03 46.39 -8.71
N THR A 657 11.71 47.53 -8.66
CA THR A 657 11.34 48.66 -7.80
C THR A 657 11.23 49.94 -8.61
N ASP A 658 10.48 50.88 -8.07
CA ASP A 658 10.39 52.26 -8.52
C ASP A 658 10.70 53.18 -7.32
N PRO A 659 11.86 53.89 -7.31
CA PRO A 659 12.89 53.91 -8.35
C PRO A 659 13.68 52.59 -8.44
N ALA A 660 14.32 52.36 -9.59
CA ALA A 660 15.07 51.12 -9.86
C ALA A 660 16.36 50.98 -9.01
N ASN A 661 16.90 52.11 -8.53
CA ASN A 661 18.05 52.16 -7.61
C ASN A 661 17.62 52.90 -6.35
N ILE A 662 17.85 52.28 -5.19
CA ILE A 662 17.42 52.81 -3.89
C ILE A 662 18.67 53.29 -3.14
N GLU A 663 18.78 54.60 -2.86
CA GLU A 663 19.95 55.20 -2.20
C GLU A 663 20.06 54.84 -0.71
N GLY A 664 21.24 54.96 -0.12
CA GLY A 664 21.54 54.52 1.26
C GLY A 664 20.85 55.33 2.37
N ASN A 665 20.36 56.53 2.06
CA ASN A 665 19.53 57.36 2.94
C ASN A 665 18.02 57.12 2.74
N ALA A 666 17.61 56.23 1.83
CA ALA A 666 16.21 55.95 1.58
C ALA A 666 15.62 55.04 2.67
N GLU A 667 14.41 55.38 3.11
CA GLU A 667 13.65 54.63 4.12
C GLU A 667 12.42 53.93 3.51
N SER A 668 12.21 54.06 2.20
CA SER A 668 11.05 53.50 1.50
C SER A 668 11.29 53.27 0.01
N ALA A 669 10.60 52.29 -0.58
CA ALA A 669 10.54 52.09 -2.03
C ALA A 669 9.29 51.31 -2.45
N ARG A 670 8.86 51.48 -3.71
CA ARG A 670 7.73 50.75 -4.29
C ARG A 670 8.21 49.54 -5.08
N VAL A 671 7.71 48.36 -4.76
CA VAL A 671 7.86 47.12 -5.53
C VAL A 671 6.78 47.04 -6.59
N ILE A 672 7.13 46.70 -7.83
CA ILE A 672 6.23 46.66 -9.00
C ILE A 672 6.27 45.29 -9.69
N ASP A 673 5.40 45.08 -10.70
CA ASP A 673 5.25 43.84 -11.48
C ASP A 673 4.81 42.60 -10.65
N LEU A 674 3.98 42.82 -9.63
CA LEU A 674 3.38 41.76 -8.82
C LEU A 674 2.14 41.15 -9.49
N ARG A 675 1.78 39.92 -9.11
CA ARG A 675 0.52 39.29 -9.55
C ARG A 675 -0.66 39.77 -8.69
N PRO A 676 -1.83 40.09 -9.28
CA PRO A 676 -3.05 40.39 -8.55
C PRO A 676 -3.56 39.21 -7.71
N TRP A 677 -4.17 39.52 -6.57
CA TRP A 677 -4.77 38.54 -5.65
C TRP A 677 -3.81 37.42 -5.22
N MET A 678 -2.55 37.79 -4.95
CA MET A 678 -1.48 36.87 -4.57
C MET A 678 -0.79 37.36 -3.29
N ASP A 679 -0.39 36.43 -2.44
CA ASP A 679 0.32 36.74 -1.18
C ASP A 679 1.83 36.83 -1.42
N TYR A 680 2.44 37.90 -0.92
CA TYR A 680 3.87 38.17 -1.01
C TYR A 680 4.49 38.49 0.36
N GLU A 681 5.77 38.16 0.49
CA GLU A 681 6.65 38.61 1.57
C GLU A 681 7.90 39.26 0.98
N PHE A 682 8.49 40.22 1.70
CA PHE A 682 9.62 41.02 1.22
C PHE A 682 10.78 41.07 2.22
N GLN A 683 12.00 41.24 1.72
CA GLN A 683 13.22 41.50 2.50
C GLN A 683 14.02 42.64 1.88
N VAL A 684 14.75 43.41 2.69
CA VAL A 684 15.60 44.51 2.25
C VAL A 684 17.05 44.22 2.62
N ILE A 685 17.99 44.47 1.70
CA ILE A 685 19.43 44.30 1.88
C ILE A 685 20.11 45.66 1.74
N ALA A 686 20.93 46.07 2.71
CA ALA A 686 21.78 47.26 2.64
C ALA A 686 23.15 46.95 2.02
N SER A 687 23.81 47.94 1.43
CA SER A 687 25.19 47.80 0.92
C SER A 687 25.99 49.10 1.02
N ASN A 688 27.29 49.02 1.26
CA ASN A 688 28.25 50.14 1.32
C ASN A 688 29.45 49.88 0.38
N ILE A 689 30.51 50.69 0.48
CA ILE A 689 31.74 50.55 -0.31
C ILE A 689 32.49 49.22 -0.08
N LEU A 690 32.25 48.56 1.06
CA LEU A 690 32.87 47.27 1.42
C LEU A 690 32.03 46.07 0.96
N GLY A 691 30.78 46.26 0.55
CA GLY A 691 29.93 45.20 -0.02
C GLY A 691 28.46 45.25 0.41
N SER A 692 27.73 44.18 0.11
CA SER A 692 26.34 43.99 0.53
C SER A 692 26.25 43.26 1.87
N GLY A 693 25.34 43.70 2.73
CA GLY A 693 25.02 43.11 4.02
C GLY A 693 24.02 41.95 3.96
N GLU A 694 23.55 41.53 5.13
CA GLU A 694 22.52 40.50 5.28
C GLU A 694 21.10 41.06 5.00
N PRO A 695 20.15 40.21 4.55
CA PRO A 695 18.76 40.60 4.37
C PRO A 695 18.05 40.84 5.71
N SER A 696 17.09 41.78 5.71
CA SER A 696 16.20 42.01 6.85
C SER A 696 15.36 40.77 7.19
N MET A 697 14.71 40.79 8.35
CA MET A 697 13.56 39.91 8.57
C MET A 697 12.52 40.11 7.47
N ALA A 698 11.84 39.04 7.10
CA ALA A 698 10.76 39.09 6.12
C ALA A 698 9.60 39.96 6.63
N SER A 699 8.98 40.72 5.73
CA SER A 699 7.75 41.45 6.02
C SER A 699 6.61 40.49 6.39
N GLN A 700 5.54 41.01 6.99
CA GLN A 700 4.29 40.26 7.05
C GLN A 700 3.81 39.91 5.63
N SER A 701 3.16 38.75 5.51
CA SER A 701 2.53 38.32 4.26
C SER A 701 1.41 39.29 3.89
N VAL A 702 1.44 39.80 2.65
CA VAL A 702 0.48 40.78 2.15
C VAL A 702 -0.13 40.32 0.83
N ARG A 703 -1.47 40.42 0.72
CA ARG A 703 -2.20 40.09 -0.50
C ARG A 703 -2.40 41.32 -1.39
N THR A 704 -1.96 41.24 -2.64
CA THR A 704 -2.24 42.28 -3.66
C THR A 704 -3.75 42.42 -3.95
N LYS A 705 -4.18 43.61 -4.40
CA LYS A 705 -5.58 43.85 -4.76
C LYS A 705 -6.03 42.97 -5.94
N GLN A 706 -7.35 42.80 -6.09
CA GLN A 706 -7.93 42.08 -7.21
C GLN A 706 -7.85 42.86 -8.52
N ALA A 707 -7.72 42.14 -9.64
CA ALA A 707 -7.82 42.66 -11.01
C ALA A 707 -8.63 41.69 -11.89
N ALA A 708 -9.03 42.11 -13.10
CA ALA A 708 -9.71 41.20 -14.04
C ALA A 708 -8.77 40.05 -14.49
N PRO A 709 -9.31 38.86 -14.85
CA PRO A 709 -8.48 37.77 -15.38
C PRO A 709 -7.78 38.20 -16.67
N THR A 710 -6.49 37.92 -16.79
CA THR A 710 -5.69 38.34 -17.97
C THR A 710 -5.42 37.22 -18.97
N VAL A 711 -5.73 35.97 -18.60
CA VAL A 711 -5.49 34.76 -19.41
C VAL A 711 -6.82 34.10 -19.78
N ALA A 712 -6.93 33.59 -21.01
CA ALA A 712 -8.11 32.89 -21.49
C ALA A 712 -8.12 31.40 -21.07
N PRO A 713 -9.30 30.79 -20.82
CA PRO A 713 -9.42 29.35 -20.54
C PRO A 713 -9.00 28.46 -21.73
N SER A 714 -8.56 27.23 -21.44
CA SER A 714 -8.04 26.26 -22.42
C SER A 714 -8.89 24.96 -22.46
N GLY A 715 -8.52 24.01 -23.34
CA GLY A 715 -9.14 22.69 -23.42
C GLY A 715 -10.58 22.68 -23.96
N LEU A 716 -10.93 23.66 -24.78
CA LEU A 716 -12.28 23.82 -25.32
C LEU A 716 -12.63 22.67 -26.28
N GLY A 717 -13.71 21.94 -25.98
CA GLY A 717 -14.18 20.79 -26.73
C GLY A 717 -15.69 20.59 -26.59
N GLY A 718 -16.21 19.44 -27.05
CA GLY A 718 -17.63 19.15 -26.99
C GLY A 718 -18.08 18.10 -28.01
N GLY A 719 -19.27 17.54 -27.80
CA GLY A 719 -19.88 16.52 -28.67
C GLY A 719 -20.62 15.43 -27.88
N GLY A 720 -21.67 14.86 -28.50
CA GLY A 720 -22.57 13.89 -27.87
C GLY A 720 -23.55 14.52 -26.88
N GLY A 721 -24.61 13.80 -26.52
CA GLY A 721 -25.75 14.28 -25.71
C GLY A 721 -27.07 13.63 -26.15
N ASN A 722 -28.20 14.08 -25.61
CA ASN A 722 -29.51 13.67 -26.13
C ASN A 722 -29.83 14.36 -27.46
N ARG A 723 -30.85 13.86 -28.18
CA ARG A 723 -31.40 14.56 -29.36
C ARG A 723 -31.70 16.01 -28.97
N ASN A 724 -31.34 16.94 -29.86
CA ASN A 724 -31.53 18.38 -29.67
C ASN A 724 -30.59 19.06 -28.65
N GLU A 725 -29.51 18.39 -28.21
CA GLU A 725 -28.51 18.96 -27.30
C GLU A 725 -27.14 19.20 -27.94
N LEU A 726 -26.44 20.22 -27.43
CA LEU A 726 -25.04 20.53 -27.66
C LEU A 726 -24.31 20.59 -26.31
N ILE A 727 -23.34 19.72 -26.11
CA ILE A 727 -22.47 19.74 -24.93
C ILE A 727 -21.15 20.44 -25.28
N ILE A 728 -20.76 21.43 -24.49
CA ILE A 728 -19.51 22.19 -24.61
C ILE A 728 -18.69 22.00 -23.32
N THR A 729 -17.40 21.71 -23.44
CA THR A 729 -16.50 21.43 -22.32
C THR A 729 -15.22 22.27 -22.39
N TRP A 730 -14.58 22.54 -21.24
CA TRP A 730 -13.30 23.26 -21.14
C TRP A 730 -12.53 22.85 -19.87
N THR A 731 -11.25 23.21 -19.80
CA THR A 731 -10.40 22.99 -18.62
C THR A 731 -10.59 24.11 -17.58
N PRO A 732 -10.90 23.78 -16.31
CA PRO A 732 -10.96 24.79 -15.25
C PRO A 732 -9.64 25.54 -15.05
N MET A 733 -9.71 26.87 -14.86
CA MET A 733 -8.54 27.72 -14.65
C MET A 733 -7.99 27.64 -13.23
N ALA A 734 -6.67 27.47 -13.14
CA ALA A 734 -5.92 27.46 -11.88
C ALA A 734 -6.05 28.78 -11.12
N ARG A 735 -5.92 28.71 -9.79
CA ARG A 735 -6.24 29.80 -8.87
C ARG A 735 -5.41 31.07 -9.12
N GLU A 736 -4.15 30.93 -9.52
CA GLU A 736 -3.25 32.05 -9.83
C GLU A 736 -3.67 32.90 -11.03
N TYR A 737 -4.54 32.39 -11.91
CA TYR A 737 -5.01 33.13 -13.07
C TYR A 737 -6.41 33.72 -12.87
N GLN A 738 -7.01 33.51 -11.70
CA GLN A 738 -8.35 33.99 -11.37
C GLN A 738 -8.36 35.49 -11.02
N ASN A 739 -7.24 36.02 -10.51
CA ASN A 739 -6.98 37.43 -10.20
C ASN A 739 -8.00 38.11 -9.24
N GLY A 740 -8.96 37.39 -8.67
CA GLY A 740 -9.97 37.96 -7.77
C GLY A 740 -11.09 36.99 -7.39
N ASP A 741 -12.07 37.48 -6.63
CA ASP A 741 -13.22 36.69 -6.16
C ASP A 741 -14.41 36.76 -7.13
N GLY A 742 -15.40 35.86 -6.93
CA GLY A 742 -16.54 35.74 -7.83
C GLY A 742 -16.17 35.26 -9.23
N PHE A 743 -15.18 34.37 -9.31
CA PHE A 743 -14.67 33.84 -10.57
C PHE A 743 -15.68 32.92 -11.26
N GLY A 744 -15.81 33.05 -12.58
CA GLY A 744 -16.59 32.16 -13.44
C GLY A 744 -16.19 32.30 -14.91
N TYR A 745 -17.00 31.72 -15.80
CA TYR A 745 -16.76 31.74 -17.24
C TYR A 745 -17.89 32.39 -18.03
N ILE A 746 -17.55 32.97 -19.17
CA ILE A 746 -18.49 33.46 -20.17
C ILE A 746 -18.25 32.65 -21.43
N LEU A 747 -19.20 31.79 -21.75
CA LEU A 747 -19.19 30.94 -22.93
C LEU A 747 -19.96 31.62 -24.06
N ALA A 748 -19.35 31.72 -25.24
CA ALA A 748 -20.01 32.20 -26.44
C ALA A 748 -19.98 31.11 -27.51
N PHE A 749 -21.14 30.77 -28.08
CA PHE A 749 -21.26 29.76 -29.12
C PHE A 749 -22.25 30.15 -30.22
N ARG A 750 -22.02 29.66 -31.44
CA ARG A 750 -22.92 29.89 -32.58
C ARG A 750 -22.85 28.72 -33.56
N LYS A 751 -23.93 28.48 -34.30
CA LYS A 751 -23.88 27.57 -35.45
C LYS A 751 -22.90 28.13 -36.47
N GLN A 752 -22.02 27.27 -37.01
CA GLN A 752 -20.98 27.69 -37.93
C GLN A 752 -21.60 28.42 -39.15
N GLY A 753 -21.03 29.57 -39.52
CA GLY A 753 -21.54 30.43 -40.59
C GLY A 753 -22.63 31.43 -40.19
N MET A 754 -23.21 31.34 -38.99
CA MET A 754 -24.16 32.35 -38.50
C MET A 754 -23.42 33.58 -37.93
N PRO A 755 -23.96 34.80 -38.07
CA PRO A 755 -23.28 36.01 -37.62
C PRO A 755 -23.34 36.21 -36.09
N THR A 756 -24.41 35.75 -35.44
CA THR A 756 -24.72 36.04 -34.03
C THR A 756 -24.19 34.99 -33.07
N TRP A 757 -23.56 35.43 -31.96
CA TRP A 757 -23.12 34.58 -30.86
C TRP A 757 -24.17 34.50 -29.76
N THR A 758 -24.50 33.30 -29.31
CA THR A 758 -25.22 33.07 -28.06
C THR A 758 -24.22 33.12 -26.91
N VAL A 759 -24.48 33.92 -25.87
CA VAL A 759 -23.56 34.15 -24.75
C VAL A 759 -24.19 33.72 -23.44
N VAL A 760 -23.45 32.92 -22.64
CA VAL A 760 -23.91 32.36 -21.37
C VAL A 760 -22.86 32.60 -20.28
N ARG A 761 -23.31 33.01 -19.09
CA ARG A 761 -22.45 33.10 -17.90
C ARG A 761 -22.56 31.83 -17.06
N VAL A 762 -21.41 31.28 -16.67
CA VAL A 762 -21.25 30.07 -15.87
C VAL A 762 -20.57 30.45 -14.55
N PRO A 763 -21.30 30.64 -13.44
CA PRO A 763 -20.80 31.27 -12.21
C PRO A 763 -20.06 30.34 -11.24
N HIS A 764 -19.65 29.14 -11.68
CA HIS A 764 -18.98 28.16 -10.82
C HIS A 764 -17.52 27.99 -11.25
N VAL A 765 -16.59 28.14 -10.29
CA VAL A 765 -15.14 28.15 -10.52
C VAL A 765 -14.62 26.83 -11.12
N GLU A 766 -15.20 25.71 -10.70
CA GLU A 766 -14.82 24.35 -11.12
C GLU A 766 -15.61 23.85 -12.35
N SER A 767 -16.54 24.64 -12.88
CA SER A 767 -17.29 24.21 -14.06
C SER A 767 -16.36 23.95 -15.23
N SER A 768 -16.58 22.79 -15.86
CA SER A 768 -15.86 22.31 -17.04
C SER A 768 -16.80 21.91 -18.17
N ARG A 769 -18.12 22.12 -18.01
CA ARG A 769 -19.17 21.65 -18.92
C ARG A 769 -20.39 22.57 -18.94
N TYR A 770 -20.96 22.77 -20.12
CA TYR A 770 -22.24 23.42 -20.36
C TYR A 770 -23.08 22.61 -21.36
N VAL A 771 -24.41 22.56 -21.17
CA VAL A 771 -25.36 21.85 -22.04
C VAL A 771 -26.36 22.86 -22.59
N TYR A 772 -26.47 22.95 -23.92
CA TYR A 772 -27.45 23.75 -24.63
C TYR A 772 -28.49 22.84 -25.28
N SER A 773 -29.76 23.00 -24.95
CA SER A 773 -30.87 22.20 -25.50
C SER A 773 -31.80 23.10 -26.33
N ASN A 774 -32.08 22.74 -27.58
CA ASN A 774 -33.00 23.48 -28.45
C ASN A 774 -33.67 22.53 -29.45
N GLU A 775 -35.00 22.50 -29.48
CA GLU A 775 -35.80 21.60 -30.33
C GLU A 775 -35.53 21.72 -31.83
N SER A 776 -35.03 22.86 -32.31
CA SER A 776 -34.66 23.08 -33.72
C SER A 776 -33.18 22.75 -34.03
N LEU A 777 -32.45 22.18 -33.08
CA LEU A 777 -31.03 21.85 -33.25
C LEU A 777 -30.86 20.63 -34.15
N SER A 778 -30.41 20.87 -35.38
CA SER A 778 -30.09 19.80 -36.33
C SER A 778 -29.02 18.87 -35.77
N ALA A 779 -29.16 17.58 -36.02
CA ALA A 779 -28.19 16.56 -35.63
C ALA A 779 -26.84 16.76 -36.32
N TYR A 780 -25.76 16.46 -35.61
CA TYR A 780 -24.36 16.54 -36.06
C TYR A 780 -23.99 17.86 -36.77
N CYS A 781 -24.54 18.97 -36.29
CA CYS A 781 -24.32 20.29 -36.85
C CYS A 781 -23.10 20.97 -36.20
N PRO A 782 -22.19 21.60 -36.96
CA PRO A 782 -21.02 22.27 -36.40
C PRO A 782 -21.37 23.61 -35.73
N PHE A 783 -20.74 23.85 -34.57
CA PHE A 783 -20.82 25.06 -33.77
C PHE A 783 -19.42 25.60 -33.50
N GLU A 784 -19.24 26.90 -33.72
CA GLU A 784 -18.08 27.63 -33.26
C GLU A 784 -18.29 28.03 -31.80
N VAL A 785 -17.31 27.75 -30.94
CA VAL A 785 -17.33 28.03 -29.51
C VAL A 785 -16.08 28.81 -29.11
N ARG A 786 -16.22 29.76 -28.18
CA ARG A 786 -15.12 30.47 -27.53
C ARG A 786 -15.50 30.79 -26.09
N ILE A 787 -14.54 30.84 -25.18
CA ILE A 787 -14.78 31.03 -23.76
C ILE A 787 -13.84 32.07 -23.18
N LYS A 788 -14.29 32.87 -22.21
CA LYS A 788 -13.43 33.76 -21.41
C LYS A 788 -13.74 33.62 -19.93
N ALA A 789 -12.79 33.95 -19.07
CA ALA A 789 -13.02 34.04 -17.63
C ALA A 789 -13.54 35.41 -17.23
N TYR A 790 -14.21 35.50 -16.08
CA TYR A 790 -14.57 36.76 -15.44
C TYR A 790 -14.45 36.64 -13.93
N ASN A 791 -14.32 37.78 -13.25
CA ASN A 791 -14.44 37.90 -11.81
C ASN A 791 -15.15 39.23 -11.46
N LYS A 792 -15.25 39.60 -10.17
CA LYS A 792 -15.92 40.85 -9.77
C LYS A 792 -15.27 42.13 -10.29
N LYS A 793 -14.01 42.09 -10.74
CA LYS A 793 -13.30 43.26 -11.30
C LYS A 793 -13.49 43.43 -12.80
N GLY A 794 -13.80 42.35 -13.52
CA GLY A 794 -14.07 42.43 -14.95
C GLY A 794 -13.93 41.10 -15.68
N GLU A 795 -14.00 41.18 -17.00
CA GLU A 795 -13.93 40.05 -17.92
C GLU A 795 -12.55 39.97 -18.57
N GLY A 796 -12.00 38.76 -18.72
CA GLY A 796 -10.74 38.51 -19.40
C GLY A 796 -10.87 38.32 -20.92
N PRO A 797 -9.78 37.96 -21.60
CA PRO A 797 -9.80 37.71 -23.04
C PRO A 797 -10.51 36.41 -23.40
N PHE A 798 -11.08 36.35 -24.61
CA PHE A 798 -11.61 35.11 -25.19
C PHE A 798 -10.50 34.14 -25.62
N SER A 799 -10.79 32.84 -25.49
CA SER A 799 -10.01 31.76 -26.06
C SER A 799 -10.02 31.82 -27.59
N GLN A 800 -9.16 31.01 -28.21
CA GLN A 800 -9.31 30.68 -29.63
C GLN A 800 -10.66 29.98 -29.87
N ILE A 801 -11.19 30.11 -31.08
CA ILE A 801 -12.45 29.46 -31.49
C ILE A 801 -12.19 27.97 -31.71
N ALA A 802 -13.00 27.10 -31.10
CA ALA A 802 -13.04 25.67 -31.40
C ALA A 802 -14.33 25.31 -32.13
N VAL A 803 -14.32 24.20 -32.88
CA VAL A 803 -15.51 23.68 -33.58
C VAL A 803 -15.96 22.39 -32.89
N VAL A 804 -17.22 22.36 -32.46
CA VAL A 804 -17.87 21.21 -31.80
C VAL A 804 -19.16 20.86 -32.54
N HIS A 805 -19.67 19.64 -32.37
CA HIS A 805 -20.89 19.19 -33.07
C HIS A 805 -22.02 18.90 -32.09
N SER A 806 -23.27 19.17 -32.48
CA SER A 806 -24.46 18.70 -31.76
C SER A 806 -24.58 17.17 -31.79
N ALA A 807 -25.48 16.61 -30.98
CA ALA A 807 -25.70 15.16 -30.91
C ALA A 807 -25.97 14.53 -32.29
N GLU A 808 -25.50 13.29 -32.48
CA GLU A 808 -25.78 12.49 -33.68
C GLU A 808 -27.23 11.98 -33.67
N GLU A 809 -27.78 11.68 -34.84
CA GLU A 809 -29.09 11.03 -35.03
C GLU A 809 -28.95 9.83 -35.97
N GLU A 810 -29.83 8.84 -35.87
CA GLU A 810 -29.77 7.62 -36.69
C GLU A 810 -29.60 7.94 -38.19
N PRO A 811 -28.79 7.19 -38.95
CA PRO A 811 -28.59 7.46 -40.37
C PRO A 811 -29.91 7.46 -41.14
N THR A 812 -30.13 8.45 -42.01
CA THR A 812 -31.37 8.55 -42.81
C THR A 812 -31.27 7.84 -44.16
N VAL A 813 -30.09 7.35 -44.51
CA VAL A 813 -29.77 6.71 -45.79
C VAL A 813 -29.58 5.20 -45.62
N SER A 814 -30.15 4.42 -46.54
CA SER A 814 -29.97 2.97 -46.61
C SER A 814 -28.90 2.59 -47.65
N PRO A 815 -28.08 1.55 -47.42
CA PRO A 815 -27.19 0.96 -48.43
C PRO A 815 -27.94 0.59 -49.73
N ARG A 816 -27.27 0.68 -50.88
CA ARG A 816 -27.85 0.38 -52.21
C ARG A 816 -27.02 -0.67 -52.95
N ARG A 817 -27.61 -1.24 -54.03
CA ARG A 817 -27.02 -2.28 -54.89
C ARG A 817 -26.48 -3.47 -54.12
N ILE A 818 -27.34 -4.07 -53.30
CA ILE A 818 -26.95 -5.23 -52.52
C ILE A 818 -26.84 -6.46 -53.42
N ASN A 819 -25.73 -7.17 -53.29
CA ASN A 819 -25.53 -8.47 -53.90
C ASN A 819 -25.28 -9.52 -52.82
N ALA A 820 -26.04 -10.61 -52.85
CA ALA A 820 -25.89 -11.75 -51.94
C ALA A 820 -25.61 -13.01 -52.75
N THR A 821 -24.49 -13.67 -52.49
CA THR A 821 -24.05 -14.88 -53.19
C THR A 821 -23.85 -16.03 -52.21
N ALA A 822 -24.32 -17.22 -52.56
CA ALA A 822 -24.10 -18.41 -51.75
C ALA A 822 -22.68 -18.94 -51.96
N LEU A 823 -21.91 -19.01 -50.88
CA LEU A 823 -20.57 -19.57 -50.90
C LEU A 823 -20.62 -21.08 -50.74
N THR A 824 -21.37 -21.57 -49.74
CA THR A 824 -21.55 -23.00 -49.44
C THR A 824 -23.02 -23.30 -49.12
N ALA A 825 -23.32 -24.51 -48.64
CA ALA A 825 -24.63 -24.85 -48.12
C ALA A 825 -24.98 -24.10 -46.81
N PHE A 826 -23.98 -23.54 -46.11
CA PHE A 826 -24.14 -22.94 -44.78
C PHE A 826 -23.65 -21.49 -44.70
N GLU A 827 -23.19 -20.91 -45.80
CA GLU A 827 -22.57 -19.59 -45.83
C GLU A 827 -22.97 -18.79 -47.07
N ILE A 828 -23.25 -17.51 -46.87
CA ILE A 828 -23.45 -16.51 -47.93
C ILE A 828 -22.48 -15.35 -47.74
N GLN A 829 -22.17 -14.67 -48.83
CA GLN A 829 -21.45 -13.40 -48.84
C GLN A 829 -22.38 -12.30 -49.32
N VAL A 830 -22.40 -11.18 -48.61
CA VAL A 830 -23.25 -10.03 -48.90
C VAL A 830 -22.38 -8.81 -49.13
N SER A 831 -22.67 -8.01 -50.16
CA SER A 831 -21.92 -6.80 -50.53
C SER A 831 -22.86 -5.68 -50.96
N TRP A 832 -22.44 -4.42 -50.78
CA TRP A 832 -23.24 -3.22 -51.05
C TRP A 832 -22.38 -2.04 -51.51
N ASP A 833 -23.02 -0.99 -52.05
CA ASP A 833 -22.33 0.26 -52.37
C ASP A 833 -21.95 1.02 -51.07
N PRO A 834 -20.74 1.59 -50.97
CA PRO A 834 -20.35 2.42 -49.83
C PRO A 834 -21.23 3.66 -49.68
N ILE A 835 -21.59 4.00 -48.44
CA ILE A 835 -22.31 5.25 -48.15
C ILE A 835 -21.30 6.39 -47.95
N GLN A 836 -21.54 7.53 -48.62
CA GLN A 836 -20.71 8.72 -48.45
C GLN A 836 -20.98 9.39 -47.08
N HIS A 837 -19.91 9.70 -46.34
CA HIS A 837 -19.98 10.27 -44.98
C HIS A 837 -20.78 11.59 -44.88
N LEU A 838 -20.88 12.36 -45.96
CA LEU A 838 -21.50 13.70 -45.96
C LEU A 838 -23.03 13.69 -45.91
N ILE A 839 -23.67 12.52 -45.98
CA ILE A 839 -25.13 12.37 -46.12
C ILE A 839 -25.75 11.75 -44.85
N ILE A 840 -24.98 11.65 -43.77
CA ILE A 840 -25.37 11.00 -42.52
C ILE A 840 -25.47 12.08 -41.44
N ASN A 841 -26.56 12.05 -40.66
CA ASN A 841 -26.77 12.91 -39.49
C ASN A 841 -25.83 12.54 -38.31
N GLY A 842 -24.55 12.24 -38.60
CA GLY A 842 -23.56 11.72 -37.66
C GLY A 842 -22.38 11.03 -38.35
N VAL A 843 -21.58 10.31 -37.58
CA VAL A 843 -20.42 9.55 -38.09
C VAL A 843 -20.78 8.08 -38.28
N LEU A 844 -20.69 7.57 -39.51
CA LEU A 844 -20.93 6.15 -39.81
C LEU A 844 -19.96 5.24 -39.03
N ARG A 845 -20.51 4.29 -38.27
CA ARG A 845 -19.73 3.33 -37.46
C ARG A 845 -19.65 1.93 -38.11
N GLY A 846 -20.65 1.56 -38.90
CA GLY A 846 -20.65 0.33 -39.69
C GLY A 846 -22.03 -0.02 -40.21
N TYR A 847 -22.26 -1.31 -40.48
CA TYR A 847 -23.51 -1.82 -41.05
C TYR A 847 -24.09 -2.98 -40.22
N GLU A 848 -25.42 -3.07 -40.12
CA GLU A 848 -26.17 -4.19 -39.56
C GLU A 848 -26.84 -4.97 -40.69
N ILE A 849 -26.54 -6.26 -40.80
CA ILE A 849 -27.09 -7.19 -41.79
C ILE A 849 -28.19 -8.00 -41.10
N ARG A 850 -29.39 -7.98 -41.68
CA ARG A 850 -30.53 -8.79 -41.23
C ARG A 850 -30.84 -9.86 -42.26
N TYR A 851 -31.03 -11.09 -41.80
CA TYR A 851 -31.38 -12.21 -42.67
C TYR A 851 -32.41 -13.14 -42.03
N TRP A 852 -33.29 -13.70 -42.85
CA TRP A 852 -34.35 -14.62 -42.41
C TRP A 852 -34.79 -15.54 -43.54
N ARG A 853 -35.41 -16.67 -43.20
CA ARG A 853 -35.88 -17.65 -44.19
C ARG A 853 -37.14 -17.15 -44.90
N GLN A 854 -37.38 -17.63 -46.13
CA GLN A 854 -38.54 -17.21 -46.96
C GLN A 854 -39.90 -17.27 -46.25
N HIS A 855 -40.08 -18.23 -45.34
CA HIS A 855 -41.34 -18.44 -44.62
C HIS A 855 -41.41 -17.72 -43.26
N GLU A 856 -40.35 -17.01 -42.88
CA GLU A 856 -40.28 -16.25 -41.63
C GLU A 856 -40.65 -14.79 -41.85
N ARG A 857 -41.09 -14.14 -40.77
CA ARG A 857 -41.32 -12.69 -40.77
C ARG A 857 -39.99 -11.96 -40.58
N GLU A 858 -39.84 -10.83 -41.24
CA GLU A 858 -38.66 -9.95 -41.10
C GLU A 858 -38.39 -9.50 -39.65
N ALA A 859 -39.44 -9.43 -38.81
CA ALA A 859 -39.29 -9.16 -37.37
C ALA A 859 -38.50 -10.24 -36.61
N ALA A 860 -38.45 -11.47 -37.13
CA ALA A 860 -37.69 -12.59 -36.59
C ALA A 860 -36.32 -12.77 -37.26
N ALA A 861 -35.85 -11.76 -38.01
CA ALA A 861 -34.56 -11.82 -38.67
C ALA A 861 -33.40 -11.83 -37.68
N ASP A 862 -32.47 -12.75 -37.92
CA ASP A 862 -31.16 -12.78 -37.28
C ASP A 862 -30.33 -11.56 -37.72
N ARG A 863 -29.40 -11.11 -36.87
CA ARG A 863 -28.66 -9.86 -37.06
C ARG A 863 -27.16 -10.04 -36.88
N VAL A 864 -26.38 -9.46 -37.80
CA VAL A 864 -24.91 -9.42 -37.74
C VAL A 864 -24.46 -7.98 -37.94
N ARG A 865 -23.59 -7.45 -37.06
CA ARG A 865 -23.01 -6.11 -37.21
C ARG A 865 -21.56 -6.18 -37.72
N THR A 866 -21.22 -5.32 -38.66
CA THR A 866 -19.84 -5.10 -39.09
C THR A 866 -19.18 -4.00 -38.24
N ALA A 867 -17.87 -4.13 -38.05
CA ALA A 867 -17.04 -3.08 -37.47
C ALA A 867 -16.35 -2.33 -38.61
N GLY A 868 -16.53 -1.01 -38.70
CA GLY A 868 -15.90 -0.18 -39.71
C GLY A 868 -16.69 -0.05 -41.02
N LEU A 869 -16.04 0.52 -42.03
CA LEU A 869 -16.67 1.00 -43.28
C LEU A 869 -16.63 0.00 -44.42
N GLU A 870 -16.25 -1.25 -44.15
CA GLU A 870 -16.23 -2.33 -45.13
C GLU A 870 -17.63 -2.53 -45.73
N ASN A 871 -17.68 -2.71 -47.05
CA ASN A 871 -18.92 -2.79 -47.82
C ASN A 871 -19.26 -4.24 -48.24
N MET A 872 -18.71 -5.22 -47.52
CA MET A 872 -18.92 -6.64 -47.74
C MET A 872 -18.78 -7.41 -46.42
N ALA A 873 -19.57 -8.47 -46.23
CA ALA A 873 -19.47 -9.35 -45.07
C ALA A 873 -19.95 -10.77 -45.39
N ARG A 874 -19.55 -11.73 -44.54
CA ARG A 874 -19.96 -13.14 -44.62
C ARG A 874 -20.94 -13.47 -43.50
N VAL A 875 -21.96 -14.27 -43.84
CA VAL A 875 -22.96 -14.78 -42.89
C VAL A 875 -22.90 -16.31 -42.92
N THR A 876 -22.60 -16.91 -41.76
CA THR A 876 -22.37 -18.36 -41.59
C THR A 876 -23.50 -19.01 -40.77
N GLY A 877 -23.52 -20.35 -40.71
CA GLY A 877 -24.50 -21.10 -39.89
C GLY A 877 -25.90 -21.22 -40.52
N LEU A 878 -26.02 -21.00 -41.83
CA LEU A 878 -27.29 -21.03 -42.54
C LEU A 878 -27.74 -22.46 -42.85
N ARG A 879 -29.05 -22.66 -43.02
CA ARG A 879 -29.60 -23.95 -43.48
C ARG A 879 -29.30 -24.21 -44.97
N PRO A 880 -28.94 -25.46 -45.36
CA PRO A 880 -28.76 -25.86 -46.75
C PRO A 880 -30.00 -25.73 -47.63
N ASN A 881 -29.80 -25.49 -48.93
CA ASN A 881 -30.84 -25.41 -49.95
C ASN A 881 -32.06 -24.55 -49.52
N THR A 882 -31.81 -23.47 -48.81
CA THR A 882 -32.84 -22.64 -48.18
C THR A 882 -32.74 -21.23 -48.74
N LEU A 883 -33.89 -20.67 -49.13
CA LEU A 883 -33.99 -19.29 -49.59
C LEU A 883 -34.01 -18.34 -48.38
N TYR A 884 -33.04 -17.42 -48.35
CA TYR A 884 -32.95 -16.33 -47.38
C TYR A 884 -33.26 -15.00 -48.03
N HIS A 885 -33.95 -14.16 -47.27
CA HIS A 885 -34.03 -12.72 -47.51
C HIS A 885 -32.93 -12.01 -46.73
N VAL A 886 -32.32 -10.98 -47.31
CA VAL A 886 -31.25 -10.20 -46.69
C VAL A 886 -31.51 -8.71 -46.86
N THR A 887 -31.30 -7.93 -45.80
CA THR A 887 -31.30 -6.46 -45.79
C THR A 887 -30.12 -5.93 -44.98
N ILE A 888 -29.71 -4.68 -45.24
CA ILE A 888 -28.53 -4.05 -44.65
C ILE A 888 -28.91 -2.63 -44.21
N LEU A 889 -28.48 -2.26 -43.02
CA LEU A 889 -28.77 -0.98 -42.38
C LEU A 889 -27.43 -0.32 -42.04
N ALA A 890 -27.29 0.98 -42.28
CA ALA A 890 -26.17 1.75 -41.77
C ALA A 890 -26.38 2.07 -40.29
N TYR A 891 -25.34 2.11 -39.46
CA TYR A 891 -25.48 2.54 -38.06
C TYR A 891 -24.39 3.54 -37.62
N ASN A 892 -24.75 4.43 -36.70
CA ASN A 892 -23.86 5.35 -36.02
C ASN A 892 -24.01 5.25 -34.49
N SER A 893 -23.53 6.26 -33.74
CA SER A 893 -23.63 6.25 -32.28
C SER A 893 -25.06 6.44 -31.75
N ALA A 894 -25.96 6.99 -32.57
CA ALA A 894 -27.37 7.19 -32.22
C ALA A 894 -28.24 5.97 -32.49
N GLY A 895 -27.89 5.12 -33.46
CA GLY A 895 -28.64 3.89 -33.76
C GLY A 895 -28.55 3.44 -35.23
N THR A 896 -29.52 2.66 -35.67
CA THR A 896 -29.57 2.04 -37.01
C THR A 896 -30.53 2.77 -37.94
N GLY A 897 -30.09 3.10 -39.15
CA GLY A 897 -30.88 3.75 -40.18
C GLY A 897 -31.87 2.84 -40.91
N PRO A 898 -32.51 3.30 -42.00
CA PRO A 898 -33.50 2.49 -42.72
C PRO A 898 -32.87 1.29 -43.43
N PRO A 899 -33.61 0.16 -43.56
CA PRO A 899 -33.16 -1.01 -44.30
C PRO A 899 -33.11 -0.74 -45.80
N SER A 900 -32.07 -1.28 -46.42
CA SER A 900 -31.89 -1.34 -47.86
C SER A 900 -32.95 -2.21 -48.56
N PRO A 901 -33.11 -2.11 -49.89
CA PRO A 901 -33.97 -3.02 -50.65
C PRO A 901 -33.63 -4.49 -50.39
N ARG A 902 -34.63 -5.35 -50.20
CA ARG A 902 -34.39 -6.77 -49.95
C ARG A 902 -33.75 -7.47 -51.13
N THR A 903 -32.76 -8.31 -50.86
CA THR A 903 -32.20 -9.26 -51.82
C THR A 903 -32.46 -10.70 -51.36
N THR A 904 -32.40 -11.65 -52.28
CA THR A 904 -32.63 -13.07 -51.99
C THR A 904 -31.46 -13.91 -52.43
N VAL A 905 -31.10 -14.89 -51.60
CA VAL A 905 -30.06 -15.87 -51.91
C VAL A 905 -30.52 -17.24 -51.47
N ILE A 906 -30.29 -18.25 -52.32
CA ILE A 906 -30.54 -19.65 -51.99
C ILE A 906 -29.19 -20.26 -51.64
N THR A 907 -29.03 -20.76 -50.41
CA THR A 907 -27.83 -21.51 -50.03
C THR A 907 -27.70 -22.77 -50.89
N LYS A 908 -26.47 -23.23 -51.11
CA LYS A 908 -26.24 -24.39 -51.97
C LYS A 908 -26.82 -25.67 -51.35
N LYS A 909 -26.98 -26.71 -52.17
CA LYS A 909 -27.40 -28.04 -51.67
C LYS A 909 -26.38 -28.57 -50.66
N PRO A 910 -26.80 -29.31 -49.63
CA PRO A 910 -25.88 -29.90 -48.68
C PRO A 910 -24.90 -30.83 -49.38
N PRO A 911 -23.66 -30.95 -48.88
CA PRO A 911 -22.71 -31.89 -49.42
C PRO A 911 -23.15 -33.36 -49.20
N PRO A 912 -22.60 -34.33 -49.95
CA PRO A 912 -23.05 -35.71 -49.86
C PRO A 912 -22.97 -36.27 -48.44
N SER A 913 -24.10 -36.78 -47.95
CA SER A 913 -24.26 -37.35 -46.61
C SER A 913 -23.66 -38.75 -46.48
N ARG A 914 -23.44 -39.44 -47.61
CA ARG A 914 -22.81 -40.76 -47.64
C ARG A 914 -21.30 -40.64 -47.83
N PRO A 915 -20.50 -41.25 -46.95
CA PRO A 915 -19.05 -41.26 -47.12
C PRO A 915 -18.63 -42.19 -48.27
N PRO A 916 -17.43 -41.99 -48.86
CA PRO A 916 -16.88 -42.90 -49.85
C PRO A 916 -16.87 -44.36 -49.38
N GLY A 917 -17.31 -45.28 -50.23
CA GLY A 917 -17.42 -46.72 -49.93
C GLY A 917 -16.24 -47.53 -50.46
N ASN A 918 -16.15 -48.80 -50.03
CA ASN A 918 -15.24 -49.82 -50.58
C ASN A 918 -13.76 -49.37 -50.64
N ILE A 919 -13.28 -48.78 -49.54
CA ILE A 919 -11.88 -48.34 -49.45
C ILE A 919 -10.97 -49.56 -49.45
N SER A 920 -10.11 -49.66 -50.45
CA SER A 920 -9.12 -50.73 -50.61
C SER A 920 -7.72 -50.14 -50.74
N TRP A 921 -6.71 -50.89 -50.35
CA TRP A 921 -5.33 -50.45 -50.45
C TRP A 921 -4.38 -51.55 -50.93
N LYS A 922 -3.31 -51.13 -51.60
CA LYS A 922 -2.20 -51.99 -52.01
C LYS A 922 -0.89 -51.36 -51.58
N VAL A 923 -0.09 -52.10 -50.82
CA VAL A 923 1.25 -51.70 -50.38
C VAL A 923 2.28 -52.11 -51.43
N ASP A 924 3.14 -51.17 -51.80
CA ASP A 924 4.27 -51.36 -52.73
C ASP A 924 5.54 -50.72 -52.12
N GLY A 925 6.35 -51.54 -51.46
CA GLY A 925 7.57 -51.10 -50.77
C GLY A 925 7.32 -50.09 -49.63
N SER A 926 7.62 -48.81 -49.88
CA SER A 926 7.43 -47.70 -48.93
C SER A 926 6.21 -46.82 -49.26
N TRP A 927 5.33 -47.28 -50.16
CA TRP A 927 4.15 -46.53 -50.59
C TRP A 927 2.89 -47.38 -50.48
N VAL A 928 1.76 -46.73 -50.29
CA VAL A 928 0.43 -47.35 -50.36
C VAL A 928 -0.45 -46.62 -51.35
N THR A 929 -1.07 -47.38 -52.24
CA THR A 929 -2.13 -46.87 -53.12
C THR A 929 -3.46 -47.19 -52.46
N VAL A 930 -4.21 -46.15 -52.09
CA VAL A 930 -5.57 -46.26 -51.54
C VAL A 930 -6.57 -45.90 -52.65
N ARG A 931 -7.62 -46.70 -52.79
CA ARG A 931 -8.72 -46.51 -53.75
C ARG A 931 -10.06 -46.58 -53.03
N TRP A 932 -11.05 -45.85 -53.53
CA TRP A 932 -12.41 -45.87 -53.01
C TRP A 932 -13.43 -45.79 -54.15
N ASP A 933 -14.67 -46.17 -53.86
CA ASP A 933 -15.78 -46.02 -54.81
C ASP A 933 -16.17 -44.55 -54.96
N HIS A 934 -16.60 -44.19 -56.17
CA HIS A 934 -17.12 -42.84 -56.41
C HIS A 934 -18.44 -42.64 -55.67
N VAL A 935 -18.56 -41.55 -54.90
CA VAL A 935 -19.80 -41.17 -54.22
C VAL A 935 -20.80 -40.64 -55.24
N LYS A 936 -21.94 -41.31 -55.40
CA LYS A 936 -23.05 -40.80 -56.22
C LYS A 936 -23.92 -39.88 -55.36
N SER A 937 -23.94 -38.59 -55.67
CA SER A 937 -24.78 -37.60 -54.98
C SER A 937 -26.26 -37.88 -55.23
N MET A 938 -27.08 -37.71 -54.21
CA MET A 938 -28.56 -37.73 -54.33
C MET A 938 -29.06 -36.44 -54.99
N ASP A 939 -30.29 -36.44 -55.52
CA ASP A 939 -30.88 -35.26 -56.19
C ASP A 939 -30.96 -34.02 -55.29
N ASN A 940 -31.00 -34.21 -53.97
CA ASN A 940 -31.02 -33.18 -52.94
C ASN A 940 -29.63 -32.80 -52.40
N GLU A 941 -28.53 -33.36 -52.92
CA GLU A 941 -27.15 -33.10 -52.51
C GLU A 941 -26.37 -32.35 -53.59
N SER A 942 -25.25 -31.72 -53.21
CA SER A 942 -24.33 -31.10 -54.16
C SER A 942 -23.60 -32.14 -55.00
N THR A 943 -23.27 -31.78 -56.24
CA THR A 943 -22.40 -32.61 -57.10
C THR A 943 -21.01 -32.75 -56.50
N VAL A 944 -20.48 -33.97 -56.50
CA VAL A 944 -19.10 -34.24 -56.07
C VAL A 944 -18.13 -33.66 -57.11
N LEU A 945 -17.32 -32.70 -56.69
CA LEU A 945 -16.26 -32.10 -57.52
C LEU A 945 -14.90 -32.78 -57.32
N GLY A 946 -14.70 -33.42 -56.16
CA GLY A 946 -13.49 -34.17 -55.87
C GLY A 946 -13.53 -34.79 -54.47
N TYR A 947 -12.36 -35.21 -54.00
CA TYR A 947 -12.16 -35.84 -52.70
C TYR A 947 -11.03 -35.18 -51.94
N LYS A 948 -11.23 -35.01 -50.64
CA LYS A 948 -10.20 -34.65 -49.67
C LYS A 948 -9.77 -35.90 -48.93
N VAL A 949 -8.47 -36.18 -48.98
CA VAL A 949 -7.85 -37.25 -48.18
C VAL A 949 -7.03 -36.60 -47.09
N LEU A 950 -7.42 -36.84 -45.85
CA LEU A 950 -6.65 -36.46 -44.68
C LEU A 950 -5.90 -37.70 -44.18
N TYR A 951 -4.60 -37.60 -43.94
CA TYR A 951 -3.83 -38.73 -43.42
C TYR A 951 -2.80 -38.31 -42.37
N LYS A 952 -2.52 -39.20 -41.43
CA LYS A 952 -1.45 -39.04 -40.44
C LYS A 952 -0.80 -40.38 -40.11
N HIS A 953 0.47 -40.34 -39.72
CA HIS A 953 1.16 -41.50 -39.18
C HIS A 953 0.90 -41.65 -37.68
N GLU A 954 1.03 -42.87 -37.16
CA GLU A 954 1.00 -43.16 -35.72
C GLU A 954 1.93 -42.19 -34.95
N GLY A 955 1.41 -41.56 -33.89
CA GLY A 955 2.13 -40.57 -33.09
C GLY A 955 2.11 -39.12 -33.60
N GLN A 956 1.56 -38.83 -34.78
CA GLN A 956 1.43 -37.46 -35.29
C GLN A 956 0.11 -36.80 -34.85
N SER A 957 0.19 -35.54 -34.40
CA SER A 957 -0.95 -34.74 -33.93
C SER A 957 -1.71 -34.02 -35.06
N ALA A 958 -1.10 -33.83 -36.23
CA ALA A 958 -1.70 -33.09 -37.35
C ALA A 958 -1.95 -33.99 -38.58
N LEU A 959 -3.15 -33.86 -39.17
CA LEU A 959 -3.54 -34.51 -40.43
C LEU A 959 -3.02 -33.71 -41.63
N LYS A 960 -2.42 -34.38 -42.62
CA LYS A 960 -2.06 -33.79 -43.92
C LYS A 960 -3.22 -33.92 -44.89
N ILE A 961 -3.61 -32.81 -45.54
CA ILE A 961 -4.74 -32.75 -46.48
C ILE A 961 -4.25 -32.85 -47.92
N LEU A 962 -4.89 -33.69 -48.73
CA LEU A 962 -4.67 -33.83 -50.16
C LEU A 962 -6.01 -33.70 -50.91
N ASP A 963 -6.12 -32.67 -51.75
CA ASP A 963 -7.23 -32.54 -52.70
C ASP A 963 -6.95 -33.37 -53.96
N LYS A 964 -7.90 -34.24 -54.33
CA LYS A 964 -7.79 -35.15 -55.48
C LYS A 964 -9.08 -35.15 -56.30
N SER A 965 -8.94 -35.06 -57.62
CA SER A 965 -10.03 -35.22 -58.58
C SER A 965 -10.31 -36.68 -58.96
N LYS A 966 -9.46 -37.62 -58.51
CA LYS A 966 -9.57 -39.05 -58.77
C LYS A 966 -9.89 -39.80 -57.48
N ASN A 967 -10.56 -40.94 -57.60
CA ASN A 967 -10.91 -41.83 -56.50
C ASN A 967 -9.76 -42.74 -56.03
N SER A 968 -8.53 -42.22 -56.10
CA SER A 968 -7.32 -42.89 -55.64
C SER A 968 -6.23 -41.92 -55.22
N VAL A 969 -5.38 -42.35 -54.28
CA VAL A 969 -4.21 -41.60 -53.84
C VAL A 969 -3.04 -42.54 -53.53
N ILE A 970 -1.82 -42.07 -53.73
CA ILE A 970 -0.59 -42.76 -53.35
C ILE A 970 0.02 -42.00 -52.17
N LEU A 971 0.29 -42.69 -51.07
CA LEU A 971 0.79 -42.11 -49.82
C LEU A 971 2.04 -42.87 -49.34
N PRO A 972 2.98 -42.20 -48.67
CA PRO A 972 4.13 -42.89 -48.09
C PRO A 972 3.71 -43.73 -46.88
N LEU A 973 4.29 -44.92 -46.71
CA LEU A 973 4.12 -45.78 -45.54
C LEU A 973 5.45 -45.83 -44.74
N PRO A 974 5.44 -45.64 -43.40
CA PRO A 974 6.65 -45.71 -42.58
C PRO A 974 7.37 -47.07 -42.68
N LYS A 975 8.70 -47.07 -42.46
CA LYS A 975 9.52 -48.31 -42.51
C LYS A 975 9.38 -49.18 -41.27
N ASP A 976 9.08 -48.57 -40.13
CA ASP A 976 8.83 -49.26 -38.86
C ASP A 976 7.34 -49.63 -38.79
N ASN A 977 6.95 -50.66 -38.03
CA ASN A 977 5.62 -51.31 -37.98
C ASN A 977 4.36 -50.42 -37.74
N GLY A 978 4.43 -49.10 -37.92
CA GLY A 978 3.32 -48.15 -37.75
C GLY A 978 2.28 -48.17 -38.87
N TYR A 979 1.13 -47.56 -38.58
CA TYR A 979 -0.01 -47.43 -39.48
C TYR A 979 -0.27 -45.99 -39.93
N VAL A 980 -1.03 -45.83 -41.01
CA VAL A 980 -1.55 -44.54 -41.49
C VAL A 980 -3.04 -44.48 -41.19
N VAL A 981 -3.47 -43.50 -40.40
CA VAL A 981 -4.89 -43.17 -40.23
C VAL A 981 -5.31 -42.30 -41.40
N LEU A 982 -6.38 -42.69 -42.09
CA LEU A 982 -6.88 -42.09 -43.30
C LEU A 982 -8.33 -41.68 -43.12
N GLU A 983 -8.63 -40.46 -43.48
CA GLU A 983 -9.99 -39.97 -43.59
C GLU A 983 -10.23 -39.50 -45.02
N VAL A 984 -11.21 -40.10 -45.70
CA VAL A 984 -11.58 -39.74 -47.08
C VAL A 984 -12.97 -39.15 -47.07
N ARG A 985 -13.13 -37.94 -47.61
CA ARG A 985 -14.42 -37.27 -47.76
C ARG A 985 -14.57 -36.69 -49.17
N SER A 986 -15.77 -36.67 -49.70
CA SER A 986 -16.06 -35.94 -50.94
C SER A 986 -16.15 -34.44 -50.66
N TRP A 987 -15.96 -33.59 -51.67
CA TRP A 987 -16.27 -32.17 -51.58
C TRP A 987 -16.98 -31.71 -52.86
N GLY A 988 -17.82 -30.69 -52.71
CA GLY A 988 -18.59 -30.09 -53.79
C GLY A 988 -18.79 -28.60 -53.57
N ASP A 989 -19.63 -27.99 -54.40
CA ASP A 989 -19.99 -26.58 -54.23
C ASP A 989 -20.79 -26.32 -52.93
N GLY A 990 -21.45 -27.34 -52.38
CA GLY A 990 -22.12 -27.33 -51.07
C GLY A 990 -21.19 -27.37 -49.86
N GLY A 991 -19.91 -27.70 -50.03
CA GLY A 991 -18.93 -27.89 -48.95
C GLY A 991 -18.37 -29.31 -48.89
N ASP A 992 -17.83 -29.69 -47.73
CA ASP A 992 -17.22 -31.01 -47.49
C ASP A 992 -18.28 -32.04 -47.04
N GLY A 993 -18.31 -33.19 -47.71
CA GLY A 993 -19.24 -34.29 -47.43
C GLY A 993 -18.84 -35.16 -46.24
N ALA A 994 -19.65 -36.17 -45.96
CA ALA A 994 -19.39 -37.13 -44.90
C ALA A 994 -18.07 -37.88 -45.14
N ALA A 995 -17.38 -38.18 -44.04
CA ALA A 995 -16.06 -38.78 -44.08
C ALA A 995 -16.06 -40.27 -43.74
N HIS A 996 -15.15 -41.01 -44.36
CA HIS A 996 -14.85 -42.39 -44.05
C HIS A 996 -13.46 -42.47 -43.40
N GLU A 997 -13.39 -42.96 -42.17
CA GLU A 997 -12.12 -43.18 -41.47
C GLU A 997 -11.67 -44.65 -41.59
N THR A 998 -10.39 -44.88 -41.86
CA THR A 998 -9.79 -46.22 -41.89
C THR A 998 -8.32 -46.17 -41.47
N ILE A 999 -7.75 -47.33 -41.15
CA ILE A 999 -6.36 -47.50 -40.74
C ILE A 999 -5.68 -48.47 -41.70
N VAL A 1000 -4.51 -48.07 -42.22
CA VAL A 1000 -3.75 -48.86 -43.19
C VAL A 1000 -2.37 -49.19 -42.61
N SER A 1001 -2.04 -50.48 -42.49
CA SER A 1001 -0.78 -50.99 -41.93
C SER A 1001 -0.11 -52.03 -42.84
N ARG A 1002 1.18 -52.28 -42.64
CA ARG A 1002 1.98 -53.20 -43.47
C ARG A 1002 1.56 -54.67 -43.38
N ASP A 1003 1.01 -55.10 -42.24
CA ASP A 1003 0.63 -56.50 -41.99
C ASP A 1003 -0.68 -56.92 -42.66
N SER A 1004 -1.41 -55.98 -43.26
CA SER A 1004 -2.69 -56.21 -43.96
C SER A 1004 -2.49 -56.53 -45.45
N GLY A 1005 -1.67 -57.55 -45.75
CA GLY A 1005 -1.10 -57.89 -47.07
C GLY A 1005 -2.06 -58.13 -48.24
N THR A 1006 -3.38 -58.13 -48.04
CA THR A 1006 -4.45 -57.82 -49.01
C THR A 1006 -5.76 -58.09 -48.28
N GLY A 1007 -6.45 -57.04 -47.84
CA GLY A 1007 -7.68 -57.17 -47.07
C GLY A 1007 -8.89 -56.62 -47.84
N MET A 1008 -9.77 -57.50 -48.28
CA MET A 1008 -11.18 -57.18 -48.55
C MET A 1008 -11.96 -57.90 -47.45
N MET A 1009 -12.78 -57.22 -46.64
CA MET A 1009 -14.01 -57.83 -46.10
C MET A 1009 -14.96 -56.88 -45.33
N VAL A 1010 -16.22 -56.97 -45.78
CA VAL A 1010 -17.51 -57.21 -45.08
C VAL A 1010 -18.03 -56.20 -44.05
N GLN A 1011 -19.18 -55.64 -44.43
CA GLN A 1011 -20.16 -54.90 -43.64
C GLN A 1011 -20.54 -55.59 -42.33
N LYS A 1012 -20.54 -54.82 -41.24
CA LYS A 1012 -21.54 -54.98 -40.15
C LYS A 1012 -22.53 -53.83 -40.27
N SER A 1013 -23.78 -54.18 -40.52
CA SER A 1013 -24.93 -53.28 -40.42
C SER A 1013 -25.63 -53.49 -39.08
N ALA A 1014 -26.03 -52.37 -38.45
CA ALA A 1014 -27.31 -52.10 -37.78
C ALA A 1014 -27.11 -51.18 -36.58
N GLY A 1015 -27.98 -50.16 -36.47
CA GLY A 1015 -28.28 -49.52 -35.20
C GLY A 1015 -28.08 -48.00 -35.16
N THR A 1016 -29.05 -47.29 -35.72
CA THR A 1016 -29.37 -45.88 -35.45
C THR A 1016 -29.11 -45.41 -34.01
N SER A 1017 -28.33 -44.35 -33.83
CA SER A 1017 -28.80 -43.09 -33.23
C SER A 1017 -27.67 -42.07 -33.31
N GLY A 1018 -28.04 -40.86 -33.74
CA GLY A 1018 -27.11 -39.84 -34.17
C GLY A 1018 -26.41 -39.10 -33.04
N SER A 1019 -25.53 -38.22 -33.52
CA SER A 1019 -24.88 -37.10 -32.85
C SER A 1019 -23.53 -37.38 -32.20
N PHE A 1020 -22.55 -37.46 -33.09
CA PHE A 1020 -21.21 -36.86 -32.99
C PHE A 1020 -20.89 -36.08 -31.72
N CYS A 1021 -19.86 -36.58 -31.03
CA CYS A 1021 -18.87 -35.78 -30.32
C CYS A 1021 -18.22 -34.75 -31.26
N THR A 1022 -17.91 -33.57 -30.73
CA THR A 1022 -16.54 -33.03 -30.69
C THR A 1022 -16.50 -31.82 -29.74
N SER A 1023 -15.40 -31.40 -29.14
CA SER A 1023 -14.15 -32.00 -28.69
C SER A 1023 -13.33 -30.82 -28.17
N VAL A 1024 -13.02 -30.87 -26.88
CA VAL A 1024 -11.81 -30.39 -26.19
C VAL A 1024 -10.64 -29.98 -27.10
N LEU A 1025 -9.94 -28.87 -26.78
CA LEU A 1025 -8.47 -28.78 -26.69
C LEU A 1025 -8.10 -27.52 -25.88
N VAL A 1026 -7.52 -27.58 -24.66
CA VAL A 1026 -6.22 -28.11 -24.16
C VAL A 1026 -5.26 -26.93 -23.90
N PHE A 1027 -4.70 -26.84 -22.68
CA PHE A 1027 -3.25 -26.95 -22.43
C PHE A 1027 -2.95 -27.19 -20.94
N THR A 1028 -2.65 -28.48 -20.67
CA THR A 1028 -1.73 -29.10 -19.70
C THR A 1028 -1.33 -28.41 -18.39
N ALA A 1029 -1.59 -29.13 -17.30
CA ALA A 1029 -0.76 -29.19 -16.09
C ALA A 1029 0.32 -30.29 -16.23
N LEU A 1030 1.49 -30.05 -15.63
CA LEU A 1030 2.55 -31.03 -15.40
C LEU A 1030 2.13 -32.04 -14.32
N VAL A 1031 2.45 -33.31 -14.52
CA VAL A 1031 2.39 -34.39 -13.53
C VAL A 1031 3.80 -34.73 -13.08
N LEU A 1032 3.99 -35.03 -11.79
CA LEU A 1032 4.96 -36.04 -11.36
C LEU A 1032 4.40 -36.79 -10.15
N VAL A 1033 4.14 -38.08 -10.36
CA VAL A 1033 4.11 -39.14 -9.34
C VAL A 1033 5.13 -40.19 -9.78
N GLY A 1034 5.86 -40.75 -8.83
CA GLY A 1034 6.63 -41.98 -8.96
C GLY A 1034 7.56 -42.12 -7.75
N SER A 1035 7.09 -42.67 -6.64
CA SER A 1035 7.10 -44.11 -6.32
C SER A 1035 8.44 -44.62 -5.79
N SER A 1036 8.35 -45.20 -4.58
CA SER A 1036 9.07 -46.38 -4.07
C SER A 1036 10.60 -46.35 -3.90
N GLY A 1037 11.02 -46.52 -2.64
CA GLY A 1037 11.96 -47.60 -2.29
C GLY A 1037 13.36 -47.21 -1.83
N LEU A 1038 13.49 -46.58 -0.65
CA LEU A 1038 14.41 -46.97 0.44
C LEU A 1038 14.15 -46.12 1.68
#